data_AF-A0A953AP60-F1
#
_entry.id   AF-A0A953AP60-F1
#
_cell.length_a   1.000
_cell.length_b   1.000
_cell.length_c   1.000
_cell.angle_alpha   90.00
_cell.angle_beta   90.00
_cell.angle_gamma   90.00
#
_symmetry.space_group_name_H-M   'P 1'
#
loop_
_entity.id
_entity.type
_entity.pdbx_description
1 polymer ?
#
loop_
_entity_poly.entity_id
_entity_poly.type
_entity_poly.pdbx_seq_one_letter_code
_entity_poly.pdbx_strand_id
1 'polypeptide(L)'
;MIRFRIGQSWKREAAARPIDAFGLDLDGVDLFAGASEEPLERVVADLADALYAVAVRGERAAEFGLPESHLEIVLRRSDADVEVEVVNLARPARRVKGPVRVDVGEFVEAAVSCIRALLRDVGEAAPDLHPEVRRALSKKAEALEQGPLHVAVPPREVRTRPLWHEPHGAAAFAFHLEDVDGRLSEYDGKGSGALASLLGPGTVSLVATGLAQPAWEHRGTPFLSALELARQAAELVHAIELDEPRWSCGIAGTATTLTVDLKSETFTIRGKKVSSPPAALARAMFELGEALAQALTAAHRPQARNPWLQELVERCREGMARLGATSPPADVRPARARGRRARKERPLHGTGRVRRLRFDLLWEKGGLVGNERGRILLARRGPLVSSPEMACAFSARGKLLYRHVGAHGVAAAADGWTLAAGLNRVLAFTSERENAGAVWLRDHDGTPIGPELVRRDGLCVVTSQGRNVLAFSEVTGREVWRLMPPRTQRGHLSVQGHRALLATDAGYLYGLDLADGQVRFRMRAAMPFAGPTIPWGRRLLATISRGDRSVVFVADAHTGAIAWTCELPLGAPSRPLVSGARILVAGERDREGILVCLSSRGRVLWERKLNLGTAPFSLMAVGRALLVTSHNGAAVLYSPDGVTEWRIGSAGEELATAIPPCLSRGVLFIPGEVTRAVDPGGGRILAEVRTGIGLVDLAVDPRLNLYALDEDGSLRAFRLTTTLAIVGGDL
;
A
#
# COMPACT_ATOMS: atom_id res chain seq x y z
N MET A 1 27.82 31.09 12.77
CA MET A 1 27.10 31.52 11.57
C MET A 1 26.13 30.43 11.13
N ILE A 2 24.84 30.75 11.15
CA ILE A 2 23.75 29.89 10.72
C ILE A 2 23.44 30.16 9.25
N ARG A 3 23.38 29.12 8.42
CA ARG A 3 23.02 29.28 7.00
C ARG A 3 22.33 28.05 6.43
N PHE A 4 21.13 28.24 5.87
CA PHE A 4 20.54 27.23 5.01
C PHE A 4 21.18 27.27 3.62
N ARG A 5 21.39 26.09 3.03
CA ARG A 5 22.00 25.91 1.71
C ARG A 5 21.02 25.19 0.79
N ILE A 6 20.85 25.72 -0.41
CA ILE A 6 20.02 25.14 -1.45
C ILE A 6 20.94 24.81 -2.63
N GLY A 7 20.84 23.59 -3.14
CA GLY A 7 21.53 23.17 -4.36
C GLY A 7 21.17 24.04 -5.56
N GLN A 8 22.05 24.06 -6.55
CA GLN A 8 21.96 24.96 -7.72
C GLN A 8 21.88 24.18 -9.04
N SER A 9 21.92 22.85 -8.97
CA SER A 9 21.87 21.93 -10.10
C SER A 9 20.51 21.96 -10.77
N TRP A 10 19.44 22.06 -9.98
CA TRP A 10 18.05 22.11 -10.48
C TRP A 10 17.80 23.24 -11.49
N LYS A 11 18.55 24.35 -11.40
CA LYS A 11 18.46 25.47 -12.35
C LYS A 11 18.91 25.13 -13.77
N ARG A 12 19.69 24.05 -13.93
CA ARG A 12 20.24 23.61 -15.23
C ARG A 12 19.39 22.52 -15.87
N GLU A 13 18.47 21.93 -15.11
CA GLU A 13 17.60 20.87 -15.56
C GLU A 13 16.27 21.48 -16.03
N ALA A 14 15.71 20.96 -17.12
CA ALA A 14 14.38 21.37 -17.61
C ALA A 14 13.23 20.82 -16.74
N ALA A 15 13.49 20.60 -15.44
CA ALA A 15 12.51 20.07 -14.50
C ALA A 15 11.54 21.19 -14.08
N ALA A 16 10.23 20.89 -14.08
CA ALA A 16 9.19 21.87 -13.73
C ALA A 16 9.15 22.24 -12.23
N ARG A 17 10.00 21.64 -11.38
CA ARG A 17 10.06 21.87 -9.93
C ARG A 17 11.52 21.93 -9.43
N PRO A 18 11.82 22.75 -8.41
CA PRO A 18 13.17 22.88 -7.84
C PRO A 18 13.48 21.70 -6.92
N ILE A 19 14.07 20.64 -7.48
CA ILE A 19 14.47 19.43 -6.75
C ILE A 19 16.00 19.40 -6.63
N ASP A 20 16.56 19.50 -5.42
CA ASP A 20 18.01 19.52 -5.21
C ASP A 20 18.39 19.25 -3.75
N ALA A 21 19.67 19.33 -3.42
CA ALA A 21 20.16 19.22 -2.05
C ALA A 21 19.69 20.38 -1.16
N PHE A 22 19.37 20.07 0.10
CA PHE A 22 18.98 21.04 1.12
C PHE A 22 19.80 20.86 2.40
N GLY A 23 20.53 21.89 2.83
CA GLY A 23 21.47 21.81 3.95
C GLY A 23 21.19 22.87 5.03
N LEU A 24 21.61 22.59 6.25
CA LEU A 24 21.69 23.57 7.34
C LEU A 24 23.11 23.58 7.89
N ASP A 25 23.86 24.62 7.54
CA ASP A 25 25.21 24.85 8.03
C ASP A 25 25.18 25.65 9.33
N LEU A 26 25.71 25.05 10.40
CA LEU A 26 25.99 25.70 11.67
C LEU A 26 27.49 25.67 11.91
N ASP A 27 28.14 26.83 11.85
CA ASP A 27 29.58 26.99 12.11
C ASP A 27 30.48 26.06 11.27
N GLY A 28 30.11 25.82 10.01
CA GLY A 28 30.84 24.97 9.08
C GLY A 28 30.41 23.50 9.12
N VAL A 29 29.45 23.14 9.97
CA VAL A 29 28.92 21.78 10.09
C VAL A 29 27.53 21.71 9.46
N ASP A 30 27.39 20.93 8.38
CA ASP A 30 26.09 20.61 7.81
C ASP A 30 25.33 19.62 8.70
N LEU A 31 24.22 20.07 9.28
CA LEU A 31 23.33 19.26 10.10
C LEU A 31 22.49 18.29 9.28
N PHE A 32 22.18 18.61 8.02
CA PHE A 32 21.31 17.82 7.15
C PHE A 32 22.10 17.01 6.12
N ALA A 33 23.34 16.63 6.46
CA ALA A 33 24.21 15.89 5.56
C ALA A 33 23.52 14.66 4.97
N GLY A 34 23.50 14.58 3.63
CA GLY A 34 22.83 13.52 2.87
C GLY A 34 21.43 13.89 2.37
N ALA A 35 20.94 15.10 2.67
CA ALA A 35 19.68 15.60 2.13
C ALA A 35 19.81 16.02 0.66
N SER A 36 19.53 15.08 -0.24
CA SER A 36 19.63 15.23 -1.70
C SER A 36 18.31 14.97 -2.39
N GLU A 37 18.11 15.61 -3.55
CA GLU A 37 16.87 15.51 -4.34
C GLU A 37 15.61 15.92 -3.57
N GLU A 38 15.73 16.83 -2.61
CA GLU A 38 14.58 17.31 -1.85
C GLU A 38 13.75 18.30 -2.68
N PRO A 39 12.40 18.25 -2.58
CA PRO A 39 11.52 19.24 -3.20
C PRO A 39 11.64 20.57 -2.45
N LEU A 40 12.50 21.47 -2.94
CA LEU A 40 12.96 22.67 -2.22
C LEU A 40 11.80 23.61 -1.89
N GLU A 41 10.82 23.75 -2.78
CA GLU A 41 9.65 24.61 -2.56
C GLU A 41 8.79 24.13 -1.40
N ARG A 42 8.70 22.81 -1.21
CA ARG A 42 7.95 22.18 -0.13
C ARG A 42 8.74 22.26 1.18
N VAL A 43 10.00 21.83 1.15
CA VAL A 43 10.86 21.83 2.34
C VAL A 43 11.02 23.23 2.93
N VAL A 44 11.20 24.25 2.09
CA VAL A 44 11.33 25.64 2.55
C VAL A 44 10.00 26.19 3.06
N ALA A 45 8.87 25.78 2.49
CA ALA A 45 7.55 26.13 3.02
C ALA A 45 7.31 25.51 4.41
N ASP A 46 7.60 24.21 4.55
CA ASP A 46 7.44 23.49 5.82
C ASP A 46 8.39 24.03 6.90
N LEU A 47 9.64 24.39 6.54
CA LEU A 47 10.57 25.11 7.41
C LEU A 47 9.98 26.44 7.88
N ALA A 48 9.41 27.23 6.96
CA ALA A 48 8.83 28.53 7.28
C ALA A 48 7.61 28.40 8.20
N ASP A 49 6.79 27.37 8.00
CA ASP A 49 5.65 27.05 8.88
C ASP A 49 6.12 26.60 10.27
N ALA A 50 7.10 25.71 10.35
CA ALA A 50 7.66 25.25 11.62
C ALA A 50 8.29 26.40 12.42
N LEU A 51 9.05 27.27 11.75
CA LEU A 51 9.64 28.45 12.39
C LEU A 51 8.59 29.46 12.82
N TYR A 52 7.57 29.70 12.01
CA TYR A 52 6.50 30.61 12.38
C TYR A 52 5.75 30.13 13.62
N ALA A 53 5.52 28.81 13.74
CA ALA A 53 4.97 28.19 14.93
C ALA A 53 5.83 28.49 16.18
N VAL A 54 7.13 28.18 16.16
CA VAL A 54 7.97 28.31 17.36
C VAL A 54 8.40 29.75 17.67
N ALA A 55 8.68 30.56 16.65
CA ALA A 55 9.23 31.92 16.82
C ALA A 55 8.13 32.98 16.96
N VAL A 56 7.08 32.91 16.13
CA VAL A 56 6.05 33.96 16.04
C VAL A 56 4.77 33.59 16.79
N ARG A 57 4.37 32.31 16.84
CA ARG A 57 3.21 31.89 17.63
C ARG A 57 3.57 31.49 19.06
N GLY A 58 4.86 31.36 19.37
CA GLY A 58 5.35 30.93 20.68
C GLY A 58 5.03 29.48 21.02
N GLU A 59 4.77 28.64 20.01
CA GLU A 59 4.56 27.20 20.20
C GLU A 59 5.87 26.56 20.71
N ARG A 60 5.75 25.57 21.60
CA ARG A 60 6.94 24.98 22.25
C ARG A 60 7.73 24.05 21.35
N ALA A 61 7.07 23.46 20.36
CA ALA A 61 7.73 22.59 19.41
C ALA A 61 7.06 22.63 18.04
N ALA A 62 7.86 22.43 17.00
CA ALA A 62 7.41 22.19 15.65
C ALA A 62 8.31 21.16 14.98
N GLU A 63 7.86 20.61 13.88
CA GLU A 63 8.61 19.64 13.09
C GLU A 63 8.34 19.86 11.60
N PHE A 64 9.35 19.61 10.77
CA PHE A 64 9.23 19.57 9.32
C PHE A 64 10.08 18.44 8.74
N GLY A 65 9.66 17.91 7.59
CA GLY A 65 10.29 16.74 6.99
C GLY A 65 11.18 17.07 5.79
N LEU A 66 12.21 16.26 5.61
CA LEU A 66 12.99 16.10 4.37
C LEU A 66 12.58 14.73 3.78
N PRO A 67 11.55 14.71 2.90
CA PRO A 67 10.87 13.48 2.51
C PRO A 67 11.78 12.45 1.82
N GLU A 68 12.67 12.87 0.91
CA GLU A 68 13.49 11.93 0.14
C GLU A 68 14.58 11.29 0.99
N SER A 69 15.09 12.04 1.96
CA SER A 69 16.13 11.58 2.88
C SER A 69 15.57 10.91 4.12
N HIS A 70 14.23 10.92 4.27
CA HIS A 70 13.49 10.40 5.40
C HIS A 70 13.94 10.97 6.75
N LEU A 71 14.34 12.25 6.74
CA LEU A 71 14.72 12.99 7.93
C LEU A 71 13.54 13.84 8.42
N GLU A 72 13.38 13.94 9.73
CA GLU A 72 12.51 14.89 10.40
C GLU A 72 13.37 15.84 11.20
N ILE A 73 13.14 17.13 11.01
CA ILE A 73 13.80 18.19 11.74
C ILE A 73 12.86 18.65 12.83
N VAL A 74 13.24 18.45 14.07
CA VAL A 74 12.47 18.84 15.25
C VAL A 74 13.05 20.12 15.81
N LEU A 75 12.19 21.10 15.97
CA LEU A 75 12.48 22.39 16.58
C LEU A 75 11.79 22.44 17.94
N ARG A 76 12.56 22.63 19.02
CA ARG A 76 12.01 22.84 20.36
C ARG A 76 12.45 24.19 20.91
N ARG A 77 11.49 25.01 21.30
CA ARG A 77 11.74 26.35 21.84
C ARG A 77 12.25 26.27 23.28
N SER A 78 13.34 26.96 23.58
CA SER A 78 13.92 27.10 24.92
C SER A 78 14.32 28.57 25.15
N ASP A 79 13.48 29.34 25.82
CA ASP A 79 13.70 30.78 26.10
C ASP A 79 14.02 31.61 24.85
N ALA A 80 15.27 32.09 24.70
CA ALA A 80 15.76 32.82 23.54
C ALA A 80 16.24 31.89 22.41
N ASP A 81 16.46 30.62 22.70
CA ASP A 81 17.01 29.63 21.76
C ASP A 81 15.94 28.70 21.18
N VAL A 82 16.31 28.01 20.11
CA VAL A 82 15.64 26.81 19.58
C VAL A 82 16.65 25.67 19.57
N GLU A 83 16.24 24.53 20.13
CA GLU A 83 16.96 23.27 20.00
C GLU A 83 16.56 22.58 18.69
N VAL A 84 17.55 22.30 17.86
CA VAL A 84 17.38 21.58 16.58
C VAL A 84 17.85 20.14 16.77
N GLU A 85 16.96 19.20 16.46
CA GLU A 85 17.26 17.78 16.41
C GLU A 85 16.97 17.23 15.01
N VAL A 86 17.84 16.36 14.52
CA VAL A 86 17.67 15.68 13.23
C VAL A 86 17.39 14.21 13.51
N VAL A 87 16.21 13.74 13.12
CA VAL A 87 15.74 12.37 13.35
C VAL A 87 15.60 11.65 12.02
N ASN A 88 16.17 10.46 11.90
CA ASN A 88 15.90 9.58 10.79
C ASN A 88 14.81 8.60 11.22
N LEU A 89 13.66 8.62 10.55
CA LEU A 89 12.56 7.70 10.80
C LEU A 89 12.57 6.47 9.88
N ALA A 90 13.41 6.46 8.83
CA ALA A 90 13.74 5.26 8.07
C ALA A 90 14.56 4.30 8.93
N ARG A 91 15.16 3.27 8.31
CA ARG A 91 15.80 2.19 9.04
C ARG A 91 17.33 2.33 9.08
N PRO A 92 17.96 2.26 10.27
CA PRO A 92 17.32 2.21 11.59
C PRO A 92 16.81 3.57 12.07
N ALA A 93 15.68 3.57 12.78
CA ALA A 93 15.10 4.78 13.37
C ALA A 93 16.02 5.31 14.49
N ARG A 94 16.51 6.55 14.36
CA ARG A 94 17.46 7.12 15.33
C ARG A 94 17.52 8.64 15.27
N ARG A 95 17.97 9.25 16.36
CA ARG A 95 18.47 10.64 16.33
C ARG A 95 19.83 10.65 15.62
N VAL A 96 19.93 11.39 14.53
CA VAL A 96 21.14 11.53 13.71
C VAL A 96 22.05 12.62 14.28
N LYS A 97 21.47 13.77 14.63
CA LYS A 97 22.18 14.91 15.23
C LYS A 97 21.31 15.65 16.24
N GLY A 98 21.98 16.40 17.11
CA GLY A 98 21.37 17.27 18.12
C GLY A 98 21.08 16.59 19.46
N PRO A 99 20.48 17.31 20.41
CA PRO A 99 19.99 18.69 20.26
C PRO A 99 21.12 19.71 20.09
N VAL A 100 21.00 20.61 19.12
CA VAL A 100 21.91 21.77 18.94
C VAL A 100 21.12 23.04 19.21
N ARG A 101 21.62 23.90 20.10
CA ARG A 101 20.99 25.19 20.40
C ARG A 101 21.42 26.24 19.39
N VAL A 102 20.44 27.00 18.92
CA VAL A 102 20.62 28.16 18.04
C VAL A 102 19.77 29.31 18.54
N ASP A 103 20.28 30.53 18.44
CA ASP A 103 19.49 31.73 18.72
C ASP A 103 18.32 31.80 17.73
N VAL A 104 17.11 32.07 18.24
CA VAL A 104 15.91 32.07 17.39
C VAL A 104 15.93 33.19 16.36
N GLY A 105 16.50 34.35 16.71
CA GLY A 105 16.59 35.50 15.83
C GLY A 105 17.51 35.19 14.66
N GLU A 106 18.72 34.72 14.95
CA GLU A 106 19.67 34.28 13.91
C GLU A 106 19.09 33.16 13.03
N PHE A 107 18.34 32.22 13.63
CA PHE A 107 17.73 31.12 12.89
C PHE A 107 16.59 31.58 11.97
N VAL A 108 15.77 32.53 12.42
CA VAL A 108 14.73 33.19 11.61
C VAL A 108 15.36 34.00 10.49
N GLU A 109 16.39 34.80 10.76
CA GLU A 109 17.10 35.58 9.74
C GLU A 109 17.69 34.69 8.65
N ALA A 110 18.34 33.59 9.03
CA ALA A 110 18.88 32.61 8.09
C ALA A 110 17.78 31.97 7.22
N ALA A 111 16.63 31.64 7.81
CA ALA A 111 15.51 31.07 7.07
C ALA A 111 14.85 32.08 6.12
N VAL A 112 14.65 33.34 6.55
CA VAL A 112 14.12 34.41 5.69
C VAL A 112 15.05 34.66 4.51
N SER A 113 16.36 34.68 4.74
CA SER A 113 17.38 34.78 3.68
C SER A 113 17.26 33.62 2.68
N CYS A 114 17.08 32.39 3.19
CA CYS A 114 16.86 31.19 2.39
C CYS A 114 15.59 31.26 1.52
N ILE A 115 14.46 31.67 2.11
CA ILE A 115 13.18 31.81 1.41
C ILE A 115 13.30 32.85 0.28
N ARG A 116 13.93 34.01 0.56
CA ARG A 116 14.15 35.06 -0.44
C ARG A 116 15.07 34.63 -1.57
N ALA A 117 16.12 33.87 -1.25
CA ALA A 117 17.00 33.29 -2.26
C ALA A 117 16.24 32.33 -3.18
N LEU A 118 15.46 31.41 -2.62
CA LEU A 118 14.64 30.49 -3.40
C LEU A 118 13.60 31.22 -4.26
N LEU A 119 12.91 32.22 -3.73
CA LEU A 119 11.91 32.99 -4.48
C LEU A 119 12.50 33.73 -5.68
N ARG A 120 13.73 34.24 -5.55
CA ARG A 120 14.48 34.86 -6.65
C ARG A 120 14.85 33.83 -7.70
N ASP A 121 15.45 32.73 -7.25
CA ASP A 121 15.93 31.64 -8.12
C ASP A 121 14.78 30.99 -8.90
N VAL A 122 13.64 30.75 -8.26
CA VAL A 122 12.42 30.26 -8.91
C VAL A 122 11.88 31.28 -9.91
N GLY A 123 11.93 32.58 -9.58
CA GLY A 123 11.50 33.63 -10.50
C GLY A 123 12.29 33.66 -11.82
N GLU A 124 13.56 33.26 -11.78
CA GLU A 124 14.46 33.22 -12.94
C GLU A 124 14.42 31.88 -13.67
N ALA A 125 14.52 30.76 -12.95
CA ALA A 125 14.72 29.43 -13.52
C ALA A 125 13.44 28.60 -13.67
N ALA A 126 12.37 28.92 -12.93
CA ALA A 126 11.10 28.19 -12.94
C ALA A 126 9.90 29.14 -12.80
N PRO A 127 9.70 30.08 -13.74
CA PRO A 127 8.67 31.12 -13.62
C PRO A 127 7.25 30.56 -13.54
N ASP A 128 7.02 29.36 -14.10
CA ASP A 128 5.75 28.64 -14.10
C ASP A 128 5.45 27.91 -12.77
N LEU A 129 6.38 27.91 -11.80
CA LEU A 129 6.09 27.39 -10.47
C LEU A 129 4.90 28.14 -9.87
N HIS A 130 3.90 27.39 -9.39
CA HIS A 130 2.58 27.90 -9.02
C HIS A 130 2.62 29.26 -8.31
N PRO A 131 1.97 30.31 -8.88
CA PRO A 131 1.95 31.66 -8.28
C PRO A 131 1.47 31.68 -6.83
N GLU A 132 0.61 30.73 -6.45
CA GLU A 132 0.12 30.56 -5.07
C GLU A 132 1.24 30.17 -4.10
N VAL A 133 2.14 29.26 -4.49
CA VAL A 133 3.27 28.82 -3.65
C VAL A 133 4.23 29.98 -3.44
N ARG A 134 4.54 30.73 -4.51
CA ARG A 134 5.38 31.94 -4.43
C ARG A 134 4.78 33.00 -3.52
N ARG A 135 3.47 33.27 -3.65
CA ARG A 135 2.75 34.22 -2.79
C ARG A 135 2.72 33.75 -1.33
N ALA A 136 2.48 32.47 -1.08
CA ALA A 136 2.46 31.90 0.27
C ALA A 136 3.83 32.02 0.95
N LEU A 137 4.91 31.62 0.26
CA LEU A 137 6.29 31.77 0.74
C LEU A 137 6.66 33.23 0.99
N SER A 138 6.32 34.14 0.08
CA SER A 138 6.59 35.58 0.25
C SER A 138 5.88 36.13 1.49
N LYS A 139 4.58 35.85 1.63
CA LYS A 139 3.78 36.27 2.78
C LYS A 139 4.33 35.70 4.08
N LYS A 140 4.82 34.46 4.06
CA LYS A 140 5.40 33.81 5.24
C LYS A 140 6.75 34.41 5.62
N ALA A 141 7.61 34.72 4.65
CA ALA A 141 8.87 35.41 4.89
C ALA A 141 8.64 36.80 5.51
N GLU A 142 7.68 37.57 4.98
CA GLU A 142 7.27 38.85 5.58
C GLU A 142 6.77 38.68 7.02
N ALA A 143 5.95 37.66 7.27
CA ALA A 143 5.41 37.41 8.60
C ALA A 143 6.47 36.96 9.62
N LEU A 144 7.52 36.27 9.17
CA LEU A 144 8.68 35.90 10.00
C LEU A 144 9.57 37.10 10.30
N GLU A 145 9.78 37.99 9.32
CA GLU A 145 10.64 39.17 9.47
C GLU A 145 9.99 40.28 10.30
N GLN A 146 8.68 40.49 10.14
CA GLN A 146 7.93 41.54 10.84
C GLN A 146 7.25 41.05 12.13
N GLY A 147 7.19 39.73 12.33
CA GLY A 147 6.51 39.13 13.47
C GLY A 147 7.27 39.36 14.77
N PRO A 148 6.59 39.63 15.89
CA PRO A 148 7.25 39.69 17.19
C PRO A 148 7.78 38.30 17.56
N LEU A 149 9.06 38.23 17.94
CA LEU A 149 9.64 37.00 18.50
C LEU A 149 9.09 36.80 19.91
N HIS A 150 8.24 35.80 20.07
CA HIS A 150 7.65 35.47 21.35
C HIS A 150 8.59 34.55 22.16
N VAL A 151 8.63 34.79 23.48
CA VAL A 151 9.18 33.82 24.44
C VAL A 151 8.26 32.60 24.45
N ALA A 152 8.84 31.41 24.61
CA ALA A 152 8.06 30.18 24.73
C ALA A 152 6.98 30.32 25.80
N VAL A 153 5.77 29.85 25.54
CA VAL A 153 4.76 29.74 26.59
C VAL A 153 5.34 28.82 27.69
N PRO A 154 5.43 29.28 28.95
CA PRO A 154 5.98 28.45 30.02
C PRO A 154 5.19 27.15 30.15
N PRO A 155 5.84 26.02 30.49
CA PRO A 155 5.14 24.78 30.74
C PRO A 155 4.00 25.03 31.74
N ARG A 156 2.81 24.47 31.47
CA ARG A 156 1.88 24.24 32.59
C ARG A 156 2.65 23.44 33.62
N GLU A 157 2.53 23.76 34.91
CA GLU A 157 3.14 22.95 35.96
C GLU A 157 2.62 21.51 35.83
N VAL A 158 3.45 20.66 35.23
CA VAL A 158 3.20 19.22 35.13
C VAL A 158 4.16 18.58 36.10
N ARG A 159 3.65 17.72 36.98
CA ARG A 159 4.49 16.85 37.79
C ARG A 159 5.21 15.88 36.86
N THR A 160 6.43 16.21 36.50
CA THR A 160 7.31 15.32 35.75
C THR A 160 7.67 14.14 36.63
N ARG A 161 7.47 12.92 36.12
CA ARG A 161 7.88 11.69 36.77
C ARG A 161 8.52 10.80 35.72
N PRO A 162 9.64 10.12 36.04
CA PRO A 162 10.16 9.11 35.14
C PRO A 162 9.09 8.04 34.92
N LEU A 163 8.96 7.60 33.67
CA LEU A 163 8.08 6.49 33.30
C LEU A 163 8.94 5.24 33.18
N TRP A 164 8.51 4.15 33.80
CA TRP A 164 9.19 2.87 33.68
C TRP A 164 8.20 1.75 33.41
N HIS A 165 8.68 0.73 32.72
CA HIS A 165 7.97 -0.52 32.54
C HIS A 165 8.89 -1.67 32.93
N GLU A 166 8.44 -2.44 33.92
CA GLU A 166 9.11 -3.68 34.31
C GLU A 166 8.57 -4.85 33.47
N PRO A 167 9.46 -5.56 32.74
CA PRO A 167 9.06 -6.61 31.85
C PRO A 167 8.62 -7.87 32.60
N HIS A 168 7.75 -8.66 31.97
CA HIS A 168 7.33 -9.96 32.48
C HIS A 168 7.67 -11.04 31.42
N GLY A 169 8.44 -12.07 31.80
CA GLY A 169 8.71 -13.22 30.92
C GLY A 169 10.18 -13.65 30.86
N ALA A 170 10.43 -14.71 30.10
CA ALA A 170 11.75 -15.35 30.01
C ALA A 170 12.80 -14.47 29.30
N ALA A 171 12.38 -13.72 28.28
CA ALA A 171 13.17 -12.69 27.61
C ALA A 171 12.24 -11.54 27.24
N ALA A 172 12.43 -10.38 27.84
CA ALA A 172 11.48 -9.27 27.72
C ALA A 172 12.16 -7.91 27.83
N PHE A 173 11.50 -6.88 27.33
CA PHE A 173 12.08 -5.54 27.21
C PHE A 173 11.55 -4.58 28.28
N ALA A 174 12.46 -3.93 28.99
CA ALA A 174 12.15 -2.83 29.89
C ALA A 174 12.41 -1.49 29.20
N PHE A 175 11.75 -0.43 29.65
CA PHE A 175 12.17 0.94 29.34
C PHE A 175 12.13 1.84 30.58
N HIS A 176 12.98 2.87 30.54
CA HIS A 176 12.94 4.04 31.41
C HIS A 176 12.91 5.27 30.52
N LEU A 177 11.99 6.20 30.77
CA LEU A 177 11.87 7.47 30.05
C LEU A 177 11.91 8.63 31.04
N GLU A 178 12.80 9.57 30.79
CA GLU A 178 12.97 10.79 31.56
C GLU A 178 12.19 11.92 30.89
N ASP A 179 11.14 12.42 31.53
CA ASP A 179 10.36 13.59 31.06
C ASP A 179 10.63 14.84 31.91
N VAL A 180 11.89 15.09 32.25
CA VAL A 180 12.28 16.15 33.20
C VAL A 180 11.87 17.55 32.72
N ASP A 181 11.84 17.76 31.39
CA ASP A 181 11.50 19.03 30.75
C ASP A 181 10.00 19.19 30.44
N GLY A 182 9.17 18.19 30.77
CA GLY A 182 7.74 18.17 30.46
C GLY A 182 7.42 18.11 28.97
N ARG A 183 8.30 17.48 28.17
CA ARG A 183 8.20 17.35 26.72
C ARG A 183 6.93 16.60 26.30
N LEU A 184 6.50 15.61 27.08
CA LEU A 184 5.25 14.88 26.80
C LEU A 184 4.03 15.79 26.75
N SER A 185 4.02 16.85 27.57
CA SER A 185 2.89 17.77 27.69
C SER A 185 2.82 18.81 26.56
N GLU A 186 3.86 18.93 25.73
CA GLU A 186 3.94 19.90 24.64
C GLU A 186 2.94 19.62 23.52
N TYR A 187 2.48 18.37 23.38
CA TYR A 187 1.46 18.00 22.41
C TYR A 187 0.05 18.11 23.03
N ASP A 188 -0.81 18.94 22.43
CA ASP A 188 -2.17 19.20 22.93
C ASP A 188 -3.26 18.29 22.32
N GLY A 189 -2.86 17.38 21.43
CA GLY A 189 -3.76 16.48 20.69
C GLY A 189 -4.18 17.01 19.31
N LYS A 190 -3.66 18.18 18.90
CA LYS A 190 -3.80 18.79 17.57
C LYS A 190 -2.46 19.46 17.20
N GLY A 191 -2.26 19.80 15.92
CA GLY A 191 -1.14 20.65 15.51
C GLY A 191 0.26 20.00 15.48
N SER A 192 1.26 20.88 15.55
CA SER A 192 2.72 20.70 15.43
C SER A 192 3.35 20.09 16.70
N GLY A 193 4.55 19.50 16.57
CA GLY A 193 5.33 19.00 17.71
C GLY A 193 4.93 17.60 18.22
N ALA A 194 4.19 16.83 17.41
CA ALA A 194 3.80 15.47 17.76
C ALA A 194 5.02 14.55 17.93
N LEU A 195 5.95 14.54 16.98
CA LEU A 195 7.20 13.77 17.10
C LEU A 195 8.07 14.34 18.22
N ALA A 196 8.19 15.67 18.27
CA ALA A 196 8.99 16.36 19.28
C ALA A 196 8.65 15.87 20.69
N SER A 197 7.35 15.78 21.01
CA SER A 197 6.87 15.33 22.31
C SER A 197 7.31 13.91 22.69
N LEU A 198 7.73 13.07 21.73
CA LEU A 198 8.10 11.66 21.96
C LEU A 198 9.61 11.42 22.06
N LEU A 199 10.47 12.41 21.80
CA LEU A 199 11.94 12.21 21.78
C LEU A 199 12.64 12.41 23.13
N GLY A 200 11.90 12.20 24.23
CA GLY A 200 12.49 12.23 25.57
C GLY A 200 13.65 11.23 25.72
N PRO A 201 14.71 11.58 26.47
CA PRO A 201 15.82 10.69 26.74
C PRO A 201 15.39 9.54 27.65
N GLY A 202 16.08 8.41 27.54
CA GLY A 202 15.78 7.25 28.35
C GLY A 202 16.64 6.04 28.00
N THR A 203 16.23 4.88 28.50
CA THR A 203 16.88 3.60 28.25
C THR A 203 15.88 2.55 27.82
N VAL A 204 16.31 1.64 26.94
CA VAL A 204 15.61 0.40 26.64
C VAL A 204 16.58 -0.74 26.92
N SER A 205 16.10 -1.79 27.60
CA SER A 205 16.93 -2.94 27.92
C SER A 205 16.22 -4.25 27.63
N LEU A 206 17.00 -5.27 27.29
CA LEU A 206 16.54 -6.65 27.14
C LEU A 206 16.94 -7.41 28.41
N VAL A 207 15.96 -7.82 29.20
CA VAL A 207 16.14 -8.64 30.39
C VAL A 207 15.85 -10.10 30.01
N ALA A 208 16.66 -11.02 30.51
CA ALA A 208 16.47 -12.45 30.28
C ALA A 208 16.66 -13.24 31.58
N THR A 209 15.83 -14.26 31.76
CA THR A 209 15.86 -15.15 32.93
C THR A 209 17.20 -15.88 32.99
N GLY A 210 17.79 -15.93 34.19
CA GLY A 210 19.10 -16.54 34.41
C GLY A 210 20.30 -15.58 34.26
N LEU A 211 20.07 -14.30 33.95
CA LEU A 211 21.10 -13.27 33.96
C LEU A 211 20.89 -12.27 35.12
N ALA A 212 21.97 -11.97 35.86
CA ALA A 212 21.94 -11.00 36.97
C ALA A 212 21.89 -9.53 36.51
N GLN A 213 22.17 -9.27 35.23
CA GLN A 213 22.13 -7.94 34.59
C GLN A 213 21.43 -8.07 33.24
N PRO A 214 20.87 -6.99 32.68
CA PRO A 214 20.28 -7.01 31.35
C PRO A 214 21.22 -7.64 30.32
N ALA A 215 20.66 -8.44 29.41
CA ALA A 215 21.38 -9.04 28.29
C ALA A 215 21.91 -7.95 27.35
N TRP A 216 21.17 -6.85 27.24
CA TRP A 216 21.50 -5.67 26.47
C TRP A 216 20.79 -4.44 27.05
N GLU A 217 21.41 -3.27 26.89
CA GLU A 217 20.85 -1.97 27.28
C GLU A 217 21.33 -0.92 26.28
N HIS A 218 20.45 0.00 25.91
CA HIS A 218 20.74 1.13 25.06
C HIS A 218 20.15 2.41 25.67
N ARG A 219 21.01 3.43 25.80
CA ARG A 219 20.62 4.78 26.16
C ARG A 219 20.33 5.59 24.90
N GLY A 220 19.19 6.26 24.84
CA GLY A 220 18.75 7.00 23.67
C GLY A 220 17.31 7.47 23.82
N THR A 221 16.54 7.39 22.74
CA THR A 221 15.11 7.70 22.74
C THR A 221 14.29 6.40 22.78
N PRO A 222 13.53 6.13 23.87
CA PRO A 222 12.72 4.91 23.98
C PRO A 222 11.72 4.74 22.85
N PHE A 223 11.09 5.84 22.39
CA PHE A 223 10.16 5.80 21.25
C PHE A 223 10.81 5.29 19.95
N LEU A 224 11.97 5.84 19.57
CA LEU A 224 12.67 5.41 18.34
C LEU A 224 13.17 3.97 18.46
N SER A 225 13.63 3.57 19.64
CA SER A 225 14.05 2.19 19.92
C SER A 225 12.88 1.22 19.81
N ALA A 226 11.73 1.55 20.39
CA ALA A 226 10.52 0.74 20.29
C ALA A 226 9.99 0.66 18.85
N LEU A 227 10.05 1.76 18.09
CA LEU A 227 9.69 1.78 16.68
C LEU A 227 10.54 0.84 15.84
N GLU A 228 11.87 0.86 16.03
CA GLU A 228 12.77 -0.03 15.31
C GLU A 228 12.63 -1.48 15.78
N LEU A 229 12.45 -1.72 17.09
CA LEU A 229 12.20 -3.06 17.63
C LEU A 229 10.89 -3.65 17.10
N ALA A 230 9.82 -2.87 16.97
CA ALA A 230 8.57 -3.36 16.37
C ALA A 230 8.74 -3.75 14.89
N ARG A 231 9.57 -3.03 14.13
CA ARG A 231 9.91 -3.40 12.74
C ARG A 231 10.73 -4.70 12.71
N GLN A 232 11.75 -4.80 13.55
CA GLN A 232 12.58 -6.00 13.67
C GLN A 232 11.78 -7.21 14.18
N ALA A 233 10.81 -7.00 15.06
CA ALA A 233 9.88 -8.03 15.50
C ALA A 233 9.08 -8.57 14.31
N ALA A 234 8.54 -7.69 13.46
CA ALA A 234 7.84 -8.10 12.24
C ALA A 234 8.74 -8.92 11.29
N GLU A 235 10.03 -8.58 11.19
CA GLU A 235 11.02 -9.38 10.44
C GLU A 235 11.28 -10.74 11.08
N LEU A 236 11.32 -10.81 12.42
CA LEU A 236 11.47 -12.08 13.13
C LEU A 236 10.22 -12.96 13.02
N VAL A 237 9.01 -12.40 13.17
CA VAL A 237 7.74 -13.10 12.86
C VAL A 237 7.80 -13.68 11.46
N HIS A 238 8.28 -12.86 10.52
CA HIS A 238 8.41 -13.26 9.14
C HIS A 238 9.43 -14.40 8.96
N ALA A 239 10.60 -14.35 9.59
CA ALA A 239 11.57 -15.45 9.58
C ALA A 239 10.98 -16.76 10.15
N ILE A 240 10.13 -16.66 11.19
CA ILE A 240 9.39 -17.79 11.78
C ILE A 240 8.39 -18.37 10.78
N GLU A 241 7.56 -17.53 10.14
CA GLU A 241 6.62 -17.95 9.11
C GLU A 241 7.34 -18.60 7.91
N LEU A 242 8.59 -18.20 7.67
CA LEU A 242 9.42 -18.75 6.63
C LEU A 242 10.20 -20.03 7.02
N ASP A 243 10.14 -20.49 8.27
CA ASP A 243 10.97 -21.59 8.77
C ASP A 243 12.47 -21.39 8.43
N GLU A 244 12.93 -20.13 8.53
CA GLU A 244 14.32 -19.80 8.32
C GLU A 244 15.18 -20.42 9.43
N PRO A 245 16.39 -20.93 9.15
CA PRO A 245 17.21 -21.53 10.19
C PRO A 245 17.71 -20.51 11.21
N ARG A 246 17.97 -19.27 10.76
CA ARG A 246 18.54 -18.20 11.57
C ARG A 246 18.07 -16.84 11.08
N TRP A 247 17.93 -15.90 12.01
CA TRP A 247 17.64 -14.50 11.74
C TRP A 247 18.57 -13.61 12.57
N SER A 248 19.00 -12.47 12.04
CA SER A 248 19.87 -11.55 12.76
C SER A 248 19.62 -10.09 12.42
N CYS A 249 19.75 -9.21 13.41
CA CYS A 249 19.63 -7.77 13.22
C CYS A 249 20.58 -7.01 14.16
N GLY A 250 20.87 -5.74 13.86
CA GLY A 250 21.41 -4.79 14.84
C GLY A 250 20.28 -4.35 15.77
N ILE A 251 20.22 -4.87 17.00
CA ILE A 251 19.05 -4.71 17.89
C ILE A 251 18.73 -3.22 18.12
N ALA A 252 17.47 -2.84 17.93
CA ALA A 252 17.00 -1.45 17.99
C ALA A 252 17.80 -0.46 17.12
N GLY A 253 18.43 -0.96 16.04
CA GLY A 253 19.27 -0.13 15.17
C GLY A 253 20.68 0.14 15.69
N THR A 254 21.10 -0.53 16.76
CA THR A 254 22.44 -0.39 17.34
C THR A 254 23.46 -1.30 16.65
N ALA A 255 24.74 -1.05 16.90
CA ALA A 255 25.83 -1.90 16.43
C ALA A 255 25.85 -3.31 17.07
N THR A 256 25.05 -3.54 18.12
CA THR A 256 24.99 -4.85 18.77
C THR A 256 24.12 -5.80 17.96
N THR A 257 24.70 -6.89 17.46
CA THR A 257 23.94 -7.91 16.74
C THR A 257 23.18 -8.82 17.70
N LEU A 258 21.87 -8.96 17.47
CA LEU A 258 21.02 -10.01 18.01
C LEU A 258 20.90 -11.09 16.94
N THR A 259 21.27 -12.33 17.27
CA THR A 259 21.12 -13.49 16.37
C THR A 259 20.17 -14.49 17.00
N VAL A 260 19.13 -14.90 16.30
CA VAL A 260 18.15 -15.90 16.72
C VAL A 260 18.38 -17.16 15.88
N ASP A 261 18.62 -18.28 16.54
CA ASP A 261 18.57 -19.61 15.93
C ASP A 261 17.16 -20.18 16.15
N LEU A 262 16.40 -20.25 15.05
CA LEU A 262 14.98 -20.59 15.13
C LEU A 262 14.78 -22.08 15.42
N LYS A 263 15.75 -22.93 15.05
CA LYS A 263 15.67 -24.38 15.27
C LYS A 263 16.01 -24.77 16.70
N SER A 264 17.04 -24.15 17.28
CA SER A 264 17.40 -24.42 18.67
C SER A 264 16.69 -23.52 19.68
N GLU A 265 15.74 -22.68 19.22
CA GLU A 265 14.97 -21.73 20.04
C GLU A 265 15.83 -20.93 21.02
N THR A 266 16.94 -20.40 20.51
CA THR A 266 17.89 -19.62 21.31
C THR A 266 18.26 -18.36 20.58
N PHE A 267 18.49 -17.27 21.30
CA PHE A 267 19.14 -16.10 20.76
C PHE A 267 20.49 -15.86 21.42
N THR A 268 21.38 -15.22 20.68
CA THR A 268 22.71 -14.80 21.14
C THR A 268 22.83 -13.29 21.00
N ILE A 269 23.30 -12.64 22.06
CA ILE A 269 23.56 -11.20 22.09
C ILE A 269 24.77 -10.91 22.97
N ARG A 270 25.74 -10.14 22.47
CA ARG A 270 27.03 -9.87 23.15
C ARG A 270 27.72 -11.16 23.66
N GLY A 271 27.65 -12.23 22.89
CA GLY A 271 28.20 -13.55 23.24
C GLY A 271 27.41 -14.34 24.30
N LYS A 272 26.37 -13.75 24.91
CA LYS A 272 25.47 -14.46 25.84
C LYS A 272 24.41 -15.20 25.04
N LYS A 273 24.29 -16.51 25.24
CA LYS A 273 23.26 -17.36 24.64
C LYS A 273 22.12 -17.55 25.64
N VAL A 274 20.89 -17.29 25.21
CA VAL A 274 19.67 -17.36 26.03
C VAL A 274 18.66 -18.26 25.33
N SER A 275 18.04 -19.16 26.09
CA SER A 275 16.93 -19.99 25.61
C SER A 275 15.64 -19.18 25.61
N SER A 276 15.03 -18.99 24.44
CA SER A 276 13.74 -18.31 24.31
C SER A 276 13.12 -18.66 22.97
N PRO A 277 11.84 -19.09 22.94
CA PRO A 277 11.13 -19.28 21.69
C PRO A 277 11.20 -18.00 20.82
N PRO A 278 11.49 -18.10 19.52
CA PRO A 278 11.56 -16.93 18.63
C PRO A 278 10.26 -16.10 18.65
N ALA A 279 9.11 -16.78 18.70
CA ALA A 279 7.81 -16.14 18.80
C ALA A 279 7.59 -15.39 20.13
N ALA A 280 8.19 -15.87 21.22
CA ALA A 280 8.14 -15.18 22.52
C ALA A 280 9.02 -13.91 22.50
N LEU A 281 10.20 -13.98 21.86
CA LEU A 281 11.06 -12.81 21.69
C LEU A 281 10.41 -11.74 20.80
N ALA A 282 9.83 -12.14 19.66
CA ALA A 282 9.09 -11.23 18.80
C ALA A 282 7.89 -10.58 19.52
N ARG A 283 7.15 -11.37 20.31
CA ARG A 283 6.06 -10.87 21.17
C ARG A 283 6.54 -9.81 22.14
N ALA A 284 7.64 -10.07 22.86
CA ALA A 284 8.20 -9.12 23.81
C ALA A 284 8.63 -7.80 23.16
N MET A 285 9.11 -7.82 21.92
CA MET A 285 9.45 -6.61 21.17
C MET A 285 8.20 -5.77 20.82
N PHE A 286 7.07 -6.40 20.48
CA PHE A 286 5.81 -5.68 20.24
C PHE A 286 5.18 -5.16 21.52
N GLU A 287 5.22 -5.96 22.59
CA GLU A 287 4.71 -5.58 23.92
C GLU A 287 5.43 -4.35 24.47
N LEU A 288 6.72 -4.16 24.17
CA LEU A 288 7.43 -2.92 24.49
C LEU A 288 6.76 -1.68 23.88
N GLY A 289 6.38 -1.75 22.60
CA GLY A 289 5.73 -0.63 21.91
C GLY A 289 4.34 -0.34 22.49
N GLU A 290 3.57 -1.37 22.84
CA GLU A 290 2.27 -1.21 23.50
C GLU A 290 2.41 -0.63 24.92
N ALA A 291 3.36 -1.15 25.71
CA ALA A 291 3.62 -0.67 27.06
C ALA A 291 4.08 0.79 27.07
N LEU A 292 4.95 1.17 26.13
CA LEU A 292 5.37 2.56 25.96
C LEU A 292 4.16 3.44 25.63
N ALA A 293 3.34 3.06 24.66
CA ALA A 293 2.17 3.85 24.28
C ALA A 293 1.15 4.01 25.40
N GLN A 294 0.92 2.95 26.19
CA GLN A 294 0.07 3.00 27.37
C GLN A 294 0.63 3.96 28.42
N ALA A 295 1.93 3.87 28.74
CA ALA A 295 2.58 4.75 29.72
C ALA A 295 2.52 6.22 29.29
N LEU A 296 2.83 6.52 28.03
CA LEU A 296 2.78 7.87 27.48
C LEU A 296 1.36 8.46 27.50
N THR A 297 0.36 7.64 27.12
CA THR A 297 -1.04 8.06 27.14
C THR A 297 -1.58 8.27 28.55
N ALA A 298 -1.14 7.44 29.50
CA ALA A 298 -1.51 7.58 30.91
C ALA A 298 -0.87 8.83 31.54
N ALA A 299 0.37 9.15 31.16
CA ALA A 299 1.06 10.35 31.61
C ALA A 299 0.42 11.63 31.03
N HIS A 300 0.04 11.63 29.76
CA HIS A 300 -0.62 12.76 29.11
C HIS A 300 -1.66 12.31 28.08
N ARG A 301 -2.94 12.39 28.45
CA ARG A 301 -4.07 11.86 27.65
C ARG A 301 -4.12 12.31 26.18
N PRO A 302 -3.75 13.55 25.80
CA PRO A 302 -3.67 13.95 24.40
C PRO A 302 -2.73 13.10 23.53
N GLN A 303 -1.73 12.45 24.11
CA GLN A 303 -0.82 11.54 23.38
C GLN A 303 -1.55 10.35 22.74
N ALA A 304 -2.75 9.98 23.19
CA ALA A 304 -3.59 8.98 22.51
C ALA A 304 -3.92 9.37 21.06
N ARG A 305 -3.87 10.66 20.72
CA ARG A 305 -4.09 11.20 19.36
C ARG A 305 -2.80 11.46 18.60
N ASN A 306 -1.64 11.21 19.21
CA ASN A 306 -0.37 11.43 18.56
C ASN A 306 -0.21 10.46 17.38
N PRO A 307 -0.06 10.96 16.14
CA PRO A 307 -0.02 10.13 14.94
C PRO A 307 1.12 9.11 14.96
N TRP A 308 2.29 9.48 15.50
CA TRP A 308 3.46 8.60 15.58
C TRP A 308 3.25 7.47 16.59
N LEU A 309 2.58 7.78 17.70
CA LEU A 309 2.25 6.79 18.71
C LEU A 309 1.16 5.82 18.23
N GLN A 310 0.17 6.32 17.48
CA GLN A 310 -0.85 5.48 16.86
C GLN A 310 -0.26 4.52 15.83
N GLU A 311 0.68 4.98 15.00
CA GLU A 311 1.38 4.13 14.04
C GLU A 311 2.14 3.00 14.74
N LEU A 312 2.86 3.31 15.84
CA LEU A 312 3.57 2.30 16.63
C LEU A 312 2.60 1.25 17.19
N VAL A 313 1.48 1.69 17.79
CA VAL A 313 0.48 0.78 18.38
C VAL A 313 -0.15 -0.12 17.32
N GLU A 314 -0.50 0.43 16.15
CA GLU A 314 -1.10 -0.37 15.08
C GLU A 314 -0.12 -1.42 14.56
N ARG A 315 1.15 -1.03 14.34
CA ARG A 315 2.20 -1.96 13.92
C ARG A 315 2.41 -3.09 14.94
N CYS A 316 2.39 -2.78 16.24
CA CYS A 316 2.46 -3.81 17.29
C CYS A 316 1.25 -4.73 17.28
N ARG A 317 0.04 -4.16 17.18
CA ARG A 317 -1.22 -4.93 17.14
C ARG A 317 -1.27 -5.89 15.95
N GLU A 318 -0.90 -5.42 14.76
CA GLU A 318 -0.84 -6.24 13.55
C GLU A 318 0.18 -7.38 13.69
N GLY A 319 1.38 -7.08 14.20
CA GLY A 319 2.43 -8.07 14.47
C GLY A 319 2.01 -9.13 15.48
N MET A 320 1.36 -8.72 16.58
CA MET A 320 0.81 -9.62 17.60
C MET A 320 -0.30 -10.51 17.05
N ALA A 321 -1.15 -9.97 16.16
CA ALA A 321 -2.18 -10.74 15.48
C ALA A 321 -1.58 -11.83 14.55
N ARG A 322 -0.44 -11.56 13.91
CA ARG A 322 0.31 -12.55 13.13
C ARG A 322 0.89 -13.66 14.01
N LEU A 323 1.51 -13.31 15.15
CA LEU A 323 2.03 -14.30 16.11
C LEU A 323 0.95 -15.18 16.73
N GLY A 324 -0.25 -14.62 16.97
CA GLY A 324 -1.41 -15.36 17.51
C GLY A 324 -2.11 -16.25 16.49
N ALA A 325 -1.84 -16.07 15.20
CA ALA A 325 -2.28 -16.98 14.15
C ALA A 325 -1.27 -18.14 14.09
N THR A 326 -1.52 -19.20 14.87
CA THR A 326 -0.73 -20.43 14.77
C THR A 326 -0.63 -20.90 13.32
N SER A 327 0.58 -21.11 12.83
CA SER A 327 0.81 -21.78 11.55
C SER A 327 0.08 -23.13 11.58
N PRO A 328 -0.71 -23.48 10.55
CA PRO A 328 -1.22 -24.83 10.43
C PRO A 328 -0.02 -25.80 10.36
N PRO A 329 -0.15 -27.02 10.91
CA PRO A 329 0.86 -28.08 10.74
C PRO A 329 1.22 -28.27 9.27
N ALA A 330 2.45 -28.70 8.99
CA ALA A 330 3.02 -28.87 7.64
C ALA A 330 2.18 -29.76 6.68
N ASP A 331 1.24 -30.54 7.19
CA ASP A 331 0.33 -31.40 6.40
C ASP A 331 -1.11 -30.88 6.31
N VAL A 332 -1.37 -29.63 6.67
CA VAL A 332 -2.71 -29.05 6.61
C VAL A 332 -2.88 -28.18 5.37
N ARG A 333 -3.85 -28.60 4.54
CA ARG A 333 -4.44 -27.91 3.39
C ARG A 333 -4.37 -26.38 3.50
N PRO A 334 -4.16 -25.67 2.37
CA PRO A 334 -3.85 -24.25 2.34
C PRO A 334 -4.71 -23.44 3.31
N ALA A 335 -4.04 -22.73 4.22
CA ALA A 335 -4.66 -21.77 5.11
C ALA A 335 -5.56 -20.86 4.28
N ARG A 336 -6.85 -20.91 4.57
CA ARG A 336 -7.78 -19.87 4.12
C ARG A 336 -7.21 -18.57 4.64
N ALA A 337 -6.79 -17.70 3.73
CA ALA A 337 -6.76 -16.27 4.01
C ALA A 337 -8.06 -15.94 4.76
N ARG A 338 -8.00 -15.15 5.83
CA ARG A 338 -9.16 -14.40 6.30
C ARG A 338 -9.52 -13.34 5.25
N GLY A 339 -9.78 -13.76 4.01
CA GLY A 339 -10.85 -13.13 3.27
C GLY A 339 -12.08 -13.29 4.13
N ARG A 340 -12.86 -12.21 4.28
CA ARG A 340 -14.29 -12.31 4.62
C ARG A 340 -14.77 -13.64 4.09
N ARG A 341 -15.24 -14.56 4.96
CA ARG A 341 -15.89 -15.80 4.52
C ARG A 341 -16.82 -15.36 3.40
N ALA A 342 -16.50 -15.71 2.14
CA ALA A 342 -17.43 -15.53 1.05
C ALA A 342 -18.65 -16.28 1.54
N ARG A 343 -19.68 -15.53 1.94
CA ARG A 343 -20.90 -16.09 2.48
C ARG A 343 -21.33 -17.03 1.38
N LYS A 344 -21.33 -18.36 1.63
CA LYS A 344 -21.72 -19.34 0.60
C LYS A 344 -23.03 -18.84 0.03
N GLU A 345 -22.97 -18.29 -1.18
CA GLU A 345 -24.12 -17.64 -1.76
C GLU A 345 -25.15 -18.72 -1.96
N ARG A 346 -26.33 -18.54 -1.36
CA ARG A 346 -27.41 -19.51 -1.56
C ARG A 346 -27.72 -19.48 -3.07
N PRO A 347 -27.83 -20.65 -3.72
CA PRO A 347 -28.21 -20.71 -5.12
C PRO A 347 -29.51 -19.92 -5.36
N LEU A 348 -29.72 -19.48 -6.60
CA LEU A 348 -30.86 -18.64 -6.94
C LEU A 348 -32.20 -19.26 -6.44
N HIS A 349 -32.32 -20.57 -6.55
CA HIS A 349 -33.41 -21.38 -5.98
C HIS A 349 -32.86 -22.52 -5.12
N GLY A 350 -33.59 -22.88 -4.05
CA GLY A 350 -33.28 -24.03 -3.20
C GLY A 350 -33.79 -25.37 -3.73
N THR A 351 -34.79 -25.35 -4.62
CA THR A 351 -35.40 -26.51 -5.29
C THR A 351 -35.72 -26.15 -6.75
N GLY A 352 -35.53 -27.10 -7.68
CA GLY A 352 -35.78 -26.91 -9.12
C GLY A 352 -34.62 -26.34 -9.94
N ARG A 353 -34.67 -26.51 -11.28
CA ARG A 353 -33.68 -25.98 -12.23
C ARG A 353 -34.18 -24.69 -12.87
N VAL A 354 -33.38 -23.62 -12.80
CA VAL A 354 -33.67 -22.34 -13.48
C VAL A 354 -33.79 -22.58 -14.98
N ARG A 355 -34.88 -22.11 -15.58
CA ARG A 355 -35.17 -22.21 -17.01
C ARG A 355 -34.87 -20.93 -17.79
N ARG A 356 -35.24 -19.79 -17.22
CA ARG A 356 -35.10 -18.49 -17.88
C ARG A 356 -34.92 -17.40 -16.85
N LEU A 357 -34.11 -16.42 -17.19
CA LEU A 357 -33.96 -15.16 -16.47
C LEU A 357 -34.39 -14.02 -17.40
N ARG A 358 -34.87 -12.92 -16.83
CA ARG A 358 -35.10 -11.67 -17.55
C ARG A 358 -34.43 -10.53 -16.81
N PHE A 359 -33.73 -9.71 -17.57
CA PHE A 359 -33.09 -8.50 -17.07
C PHE A 359 -33.70 -7.32 -17.80
N ASP A 360 -34.05 -6.28 -17.05
CA ASP A 360 -34.47 -5.00 -17.62
C ASP A 360 -33.46 -3.93 -17.17
N LEU A 361 -33.20 -2.94 -18.03
CA LEU A 361 -32.36 -1.80 -17.68
C LEU A 361 -32.98 -1.08 -16.48
N LEU A 362 -32.21 -0.94 -15.41
CA LEU A 362 -32.63 -0.32 -14.17
C LEU A 362 -32.29 1.18 -14.16
N TRP A 363 -31.06 1.52 -14.54
CA TRP A 363 -30.59 2.89 -14.66
C TRP A 363 -29.28 2.93 -15.47
N GLU A 364 -28.95 4.13 -15.94
CA GLU A 364 -27.73 4.44 -16.68
C GLU A 364 -27.11 5.75 -16.17
N LYS A 365 -25.78 5.80 -16.16
CA LYS A 365 -24.98 6.96 -15.73
C LYS A 365 -23.77 7.13 -16.65
N GLY A 366 -23.71 8.23 -17.40
CA GLY A 366 -22.57 8.59 -18.24
C GLY A 366 -21.53 9.48 -17.56
N GLY A 367 -20.41 9.71 -18.24
CA GLY A 367 -19.36 10.65 -17.82
C GLY A 367 -18.57 10.18 -16.60
N LEU A 368 -18.42 8.86 -16.42
CA LEU A 368 -17.73 8.24 -15.29
C LEU A 368 -16.28 7.83 -15.59
N VAL A 369 -15.85 8.01 -16.84
CA VAL A 369 -14.52 7.66 -17.34
C VAL A 369 -14.04 8.81 -18.22
N GLY A 370 -12.77 9.17 -18.13
CA GLY A 370 -12.13 10.14 -19.02
C GLY A 370 -11.54 9.47 -20.27
N ASN A 371 -10.31 9.83 -20.62
CA ASN A 371 -9.63 9.28 -21.81
C ASN A 371 -9.02 7.89 -21.58
N GLU A 372 -8.93 7.47 -20.32
CA GLU A 372 -8.32 6.19 -19.91
C GLU A 372 -9.36 5.21 -19.38
N ARG A 373 -9.07 3.90 -19.47
CA ARG A 373 -10.04 2.85 -19.16
C ARG A 373 -10.43 2.81 -17.68
N GLY A 374 -11.74 2.84 -17.41
CA GLY A 374 -12.32 2.64 -16.07
C GLY A 374 -12.52 1.18 -15.68
N ARG A 375 -12.81 0.94 -14.40
CA ARG A 375 -13.14 -0.37 -13.83
C ARG A 375 -14.29 -0.31 -12.82
N ILE A 376 -14.97 -1.42 -12.62
CA ILE A 376 -16.03 -1.60 -11.63
C ILE A 376 -15.49 -2.37 -10.41
N LEU A 377 -15.70 -1.81 -9.23
CA LEU A 377 -15.48 -2.46 -7.94
C LEU A 377 -16.84 -2.67 -7.25
N LEU A 378 -17.15 -3.89 -6.82
CA LEU A 378 -18.37 -4.13 -6.04
C LEU A 378 -18.14 -3.79 -4.58
N ALA A 379 -18.52 -2.56 -4.20
CA ALA A 379 -18.52 -2.11 -2.82
C ALA A 379 -19.76 -2.63 -2.07
N ARG A 380 -19.74 -2.50 -0.74
CA ARG A 380 -20.82 -2.99 0.15
C ARG A 380 -22.21 -2.44 -0.21
N ARG A 381 -22.28 -1.23 -0.75
CA ARG A 381 -23.54 -0.49 -1.00
C ARG A 381 -23.99 -0.51 -2.47
N GLY A 382 -23.17 -1.03 -3.37
CA GLY A 382 -23.41 -1.06 -4.81
C GLY A 382 -22.10 -0.90 -5.61
N PRO A 383 -22.18 -0.61 -6.92
CA PRO A 383 -21.01 -0.47 -7.76
C PRO A 383 -20.25 0.82 -7.47
N LEU A 384 -18.92 0.72 -7.51
CA LEU A 384 -17.96 1.81 -7.48
C LEU A 384 -17.21 1.80 -8.80
N VAL A 385 -17.36 2.84 -9.61
CA VAL A 385 -16.54 3.03 -10.81
C VAL A 385 -15.28 3.77 -10.40
N SER A 386 -14.13 3.26 -10.81
CA SER A 386 -12.84 3.90 -10.64
C SER A 386 -12.20 4.10 -12.00
N SER A 387 -11.85 5.33 -12.31
CA SER A 387 -11.00 5.72 -13.43
C SER A 387 -9.82 6.52 -12.89
N PRO A 388 -8.80 6.82 -13.71
CA PRO A 388 -7.73 7.72 -13.31
C PRO A 388 -8.24 9.10 -12.88
N GLU A 389 -9.33 9.61 -13.43
CA GLU A 389 -9.84 10.95 -13.12
C GLU A 389 -10.81 10.98 -11.93
N MET A 390 -11.54 9.88 -11.68
CA MET A 390 -12.57 9.87 -10.66
C MET A 390 -12.91 8.50 -10.06
N ALA A 391 -13.49 8.55 -8.86
CA ALA A 391 -14.14 7.43 -8.21
C ALA A 391 -15.59 7.78 -7.86
N CYS A 392 -16.54 7.05 -8.44
CA CYS A 392 -17.98 7.29 -8.30
C CYS A 392 -18.68 6.05 -7.75
N ALA A 393 -19.24 6.16 -6.55
CA ALA A 393 -20.03 5.07 -5.96
C ALA A 393 -21.53 5.32 -6.10
N PHE A 394 -22.26 4.26 -6.46
CA PHE A 394 -23.70 4.27 -6.57
C PHE A 394 -24.31 3.21 -5.65
N SER A 395 -25.51 3.47 -5.16
CA SER A 395 -26.36 2.41 -4.61
C SER A 395 -26.78 1.46 -5.72
N ALA A 396 -27.20 0.24 -5.38
CA ALA A 396 -27.79 -0.68 -6.36
C ALA A 396 -29.00 -0.09 -7.13
N ARG A 397 -29.68 0.93 -6.57
CA ARG A 397 -30.80 1.65 -7.19
C ARG A 397 -30.39 2.89 -8.00
N GLY A 398 -29.09 3.18 -8.13
CA GLY A 398 -28.58 4.26 -8.98
C GLY A 398 -28.50 5.63 -8.30
N LYS A 399 -28.82 5.73 -7.00
CA LYS A 399 -28.51 6.93 -6.20
C LYS A 399 -26.99 7.06 -6.07
N LEU A 400 -26.44 8.22 -6.47
CA LEU A 400 -25.04 8.57 -6.22
C LEU A 400 -24.79 8.66 -4.71
N LEU A 401 -23.78 7.95 -4.23
CA LEU A 401 -23.38 7.95 -2.82
C LEU A 401 -22.25 8.97 -2.60
N TYR A 402 -21.23 8.93 -3.44
CA TYR A 402 -20.14 9.90 -3.46
C TYR A 402 -19.49 9.96 -4.84
N ARG A 403 -18.82 11.09 -5.09
CA ARG A 403 -17.96 11.31 -6.25
C ARG A 403 -16.68 12.00 -5.77
N HIS A 404 -15.55 11.34 -5.98
CA HIS A 404 -14.23 11.90 -5.73
C HIS A 404 -13.54 12.12 -7.07
N VAL A 405 -12.97 13.31 -7.26
CA VAL A 405 -12.30 13.71 -8.49
C VAL A 405 -10.92 14.23 -8.09
N GLY A 406 -9.91 13.86 -8.86
CA GLY A 406 -8.53 14.29 -8.66
C GLY A 406 -7.93 14.70 -9.99
N ALA A 407 -7.47 15.95 -10.10
CA ALA A 407 -6.83 16.44 -11.32
C ALA A 407 -5.55 15.66 -11.67
N HIS A 408 -4.94 14.99 -10.68
CA HIS A 408 -3.74 14.17 -10.82
C HIS A 408 -4.00 12.74 -10.33
N GLY A 409 -5.19 12.18 -10.59
CA GLY A 409 -5.41 10.77 -10.29
C GLY A 409 -6.38 10.50 -9.16
N VAL A 410 -7.13 9.41 -9.29
CA VAL A 410 -7.94 8.82 -8.23
C VAL A 410 -7.68 7.32 -8.17
N ALA A 411 -7.40 6.81 -6.98
CA ALA A 411 -7.20 5.39 -6.74
C ALA A 411 -8.29 4.87 -5.80
N ALA A 412 -8.92 3.74 -6.12
CA ALA A 412 -10.04 3.22 -5.34
C ALA A 412 -9.94 1.72 -5.03
N ALA A 413 -10.42 1.35 -3.84
CA ALA A 413 -10.47 -0.02 -3.34
C ALA A 413 -11.92 -0.48 -3.13
N ALA A 414 -12.15 -1.80 -3.19
CA ALA A 414 -13.50 -2.39 -3.12
C ALA A 414 -14.18 -2.24 -1.75
N ASP A 415 -13.42 -1.95 -0.70
CA ASP A 415 -13.97 -1.57 0.62
C ASP A 415 -14.52 -0.14 0.64
N GLY A 416 -14.39 0.59 -0.48
CA GLY A 416 -14.90 1.94 -0.67
C GLY A 416 -13.93 3.02 -0.18
N TRP A 417 -12.67 2.66 0.09
CA TRP A 417 -11.61 3.65 0.25
C TRP A 417 -11.21 4.24 -1.08
N THR A 418 -10.97 5.55 -1.08
CA THR A 418 -10.50 6.27 -2.26
C THR A 418 -9.43 7.28 -1.88
N LEU A 419 -8.40 7.40 -2.71
CA LEU A 419 -7.43 8.48 -2.67
C LEU A 419 -7.65 9.37 -3.90
N ALA A 420 -7.72 10.68 -3.71
CA ALA A 420 -7.79 11.65 -4.81
C ALA A 420 -6.60 12.59 -4.72
N ALA A 421 -5.78 12.63 -5.77
CA ALA A 421 -4.64 13.53 -5.89
C ALA A 421 -5.00 14.74 -6.77
N GLY A 422 -4.72 15.92 -6.23
CA GLY A 422 -4.60 17.17 -6.96
C GLY A 422 -3.13 17.53 -7.15
N LEU A 423 -2.90 18.76 -7.60
CA LEU A 423 -1.55 19.21 -7.95
C LEU A 423 -0.60 19.32 -6.75
N ASN A 424 -1.13 19.72 -5.60
CA ASN A 424 -0.35 19.97 -4.39
C ASN A 424 -0.84 19.14 -3.20
N ARG A 425 -1.88 18.34 -3.36
CA ARG A 425 -2.56 17.65 -2.25
C ARG A 425 -3.06 16.28 -2.64
N VAL A 426 -3.01 15.34 -1.70
CA VAL A 426 -3.68 14.05 -1.78
C VAL A 426 -4.65 13.93 -0.61
N LEU A 427 -5.87 13.48 -0.90
CA LEU A 427 -6.96 13.34 0.05
C LEU A 427 -7.41 11.89 0.11
N ALA A 428 -7.68 11.38 1.32
CA ALA A 428 -8.27 10.06 1.50
C ALA A 428 -9.72 10.13 1.96
N PHE A 429 -10.56 9.24 1.44
CA PHE A 429 -11.96 9.12 1.82
C PHE A 429 -12.32 7.67 2.11
N THR A 430 -13.35 7.49 2.94
CA THR A 430 -13.93 6.19 3.27
C THR A 430 -15.44 6.21 3.04
N SER A 431 -15.98 5.09 2.56
CA SER A 431 -17.41 4.92 2.28
C SER A 431 -18.32 4.96 3.52
N GLU A 432 -17.76 4.86 4.73
CA GLU A 432 -18.53 4.90 6.00
C GLU A 432 -18.88 6.31 6.45
N ARG A 433 -18.20 7.33 5.92
CA ARG A 433 -18.41 8.73 6.28
C ARG A 433 -19.12 9.48 5.16
N GLU A 434 -20.40 9.17 5.00
CA GLU A 434 -21.26 9.65 3.89
C GLU A 434 -21.39 11.18 3.76
N ASN A 435 -20.91 11.95 4.76
CA ASN A 435 -20.89 13.42 4.78
C ASN A 435 -19.66 14.02 5.49
N ALA A 436 -18.64 13.22 5.83
CA ALA A 436 -17.42 13.77 6.44
C ALA A 436 -16.40 14.07 5.34
N GLY A 437 -15.68 15.17 5.48
CA GLY A 437 -14.52 15.47 4.64
C GLY A 437 -13.47 14.37 4.69
N ALA A 438 -12.36 14.58 3.99
CA ALA A 438 -11.28 13.62 3.90
C ALA A 438 -10.85 13.10 5.30
N VAL A 439 -10.57 11.79 5.39
CA VAL A 439 -10.05 11.15 6.61
C VAL A 439 -8.73 11.79 7.01
N TRP A 440 -7.90 12.07 6.01
CA TRP A 440 -6.71 12.89 6.11
C TRP A 440 -6.48 13.61 4.78
N LEU A 441 -5.66 14.65 4.84
CA LEU A 441 -5.18 15.40 3.70
C LEU A 441 -3.68 15.63 3.89
N ARG A 442 -2.91 15.47 2.82
CA ARG A 442 -1.46 15.71 2.82
C ARG A 442 -1.03 16.47 1.60
N ASP A 443 0.05 17.22 1.74
CA ASP A 443 0.72 17.80 0.60
C ASP A 443 1.30 16.69 -0.28
N HIS A 444 1.15 16.90 -1.58
CA HIS A 444 1.49 15.95 -2.62
C HIS A 444 2.27 16.67 -3.72
N ASP A 445 3.17 15.96 -4.36
CA ASP A 445 4.05 16.50 -5.41
C ASP A 445 3.34 16.59 -6.79
N GLY A 446 2.04 16.35 -6.84
CA GLY A 446 1.26 16.32 -8.09
C GLY A 446 1.50 15.06 -8.92
N THR A 447 2.22 14.06 -8.40
CA THR A 447 2.41 12.80 -9.12
C THR A 447 1.07 12.11 -9.39
N PRO A 448 0.75 11.72 -10.64
CA PRO A 448 -0.51 11.06 -10.95
C PRO A 448 -0.67 9.74 -10.20
N ILE A 449 -1.83 9.46 -9.60
CA ILE A 449 -2.11 8.17 -8.92
C ILE A 449 -3.29 7.41 -9.56
N GLY A 450 -3.41 6.12 -9.26
CA GLY A 450 -4.56 5.29 -9.58
C GLY A 450 -4.47 4.54 -10.92
N PRO A 451 -5.58 3.91 -11.37
CA PRO A 451 -6.85 3.77 -10.64
C PRO A 451 -6.80 2.69 -9.54
N GLU A 452 -5.70 1.95 -9.43
CA GLU A 452 -5.57 0.86 -8.47
C GLU A 452 -5.12 1.34 -7.09
N LEU A 453 -5.93 1.03 -6.07
CA LEU A 453 -5.59 1.14 -4.66
C LEU A 453 -5.65 -0.24 -4.00
N VAL A 454 -4.53 -0.66 -3.43
CA VAL A 454 -4.43 -1.86 -2.59
C VAL A 454 -4.21 -1.41 -1.15
N ARG A 455 -5.03 -1.92 -0.24
CA ARG A 455 -4.90 -1.64 1.19
C ARG A 455 -4.41 -2.87 1.92
N ARG A 456 -3.31 -2.71 2.66
CA ARG A 456 -2.68 -3.82 3.37
C ARG A 456 -1.79 -3.31 4.50
N ASP A 457 -1.89 -3.91 5.68
CA ASP A 457 -1.01 -3.69 6.84
C ASP A 457 -0.78 -2.19 7.14
N GLY A 458 -1.89 -1.45 7.28
CA GLY A 458 -1.89 -0.01 7.54
C GLY A 458 -1.41 0.88 6.40
N LEU A 459 -1.28 0.36 5.17
CA LEU A 459 -0.81 1.10 4.00
C LEU A 459 -1.84 1.12 2.86
N CYS A 460 -1.90 2.26 2.19
CA CYS A 460 -2.58 2.50 0.94
C CYS A 460 -1.54 2.53 -0.20
N VAL A 461 -1.42 1.44 -0.94
CA VAL A 461 -0.49 1.30 -2.06
C VAL A 461 -1.20 1.60 -3.37
N VAL A 462 -0.66 2.52 -4.15
CA VAL A 462 -1.24 2.97 -5.43
C VAL A 462 -0.25 2.82 -6.57
N THR A 463 -0.77 2.57 -7.76
CA THR A 463 -0.01 2.74 -8.99
C THR A 463 0.01 4.20 -9.41
N SER A 464 1.09 4.62 -10.06
CA SER A 464 1.25 5.97 -10.61
C SER A 464 1.71 5.88 -12.06
N GLN A 465 1.00 6.59 -12.95
CA GLN A 465 1.24 6.57 -14.41
C GLN A 465 1.34 5.15 -15.00
N GLY A 466 0.68 4.18 -14.37
CA GLY A 466 0.76 2.76 -14.75
C GLY A 466 2.15 2.13 -14.64
N ARG A 467 3.14 2.75 -13.98
CA ARG A 467 4.53 2.24 -13.93
C ARG A 467 5.21 2.36 -12.57
N ASN A 468 4.89 3.40 -11.82
CA ASN A 468 5.46 3.68 -10.51
C ASN A 468 4.52 3.16 -9.42
N VAL A 469 5.05 2.98 -8.22
CA VAL A 469 4.27 2.55 -7.06
C VAL A 469 4.58 3.47 -5.89
N LEU A 470 3.53 3.96 -5.23
CA LEU A 470 3.63 4.78 -4.03
C LEU A 470 2.86 4.08 -2.92
N ALA A 471 3.32 4.23 -1.67
CA ALA A 471 2.56 3.82 -0.51
C ALA A 471 2.39 4.97 0.47
N PHE A 472 1.15 5.14 0.93
CA PHE A 472 0.78 6.10 1.94
C PHE A 472 0.37 5.37 3.21
N SER A 473 0.67 5.95 4.37
CA SER A 473 0.08 5.50 5.63
C SER A 473 -1.43 5.65 5.55
N GLU A 474 -2.15 4.57 5.84
CA GLU A 474 -3.61 4.56 5.90
C GLU A 474 -4.13 5.52 6.98
N VAL A 475 -3.39 5.67 8.08
CA VAL A 475 -3.76 6.49 9.24
C VAL A 475 -3.35 7.95 9.02
N THR A 476 -2.08 8.19 8.68
CA THR A 476 -1.55 9.56 8.65
C THR A 476 -1.60 10.21 7.28
N GLY A 477 -1.71 9.42 6.20
CA GLY A 477 -1.60 9.88 4.82
C GLY A 477 -0.19 10.22 4.36
N ARG A 478 0.82 10.10 5.23
CA ARG A 478 2.22 10.34 4.87
C ARG A 478 2.64 9.34 3.79
N GLU A 479 3.31 9.80 2.75
CA GLU A 479 4.03 8.92 1.83
C GLU A 479 5.14 8.20 2.61
N VAL A 480 5.04 6.87 2.68
CA VAL A 480 5.98 6.03 3.42
C VAL A 480 7.14 5.65 2.51
N TRP A 481 6.84 5.32 1.26
CA TRP A 481 7.84 4.97 0.27
C TRP A 481 7.28 5.10 -1.15
N ARG A 482 8.20 5.18 -2.11
CA ARG A 482 7.95 5.21 -3.55
C ARG A 482 8.99 4.41 -4.30
N LEU A 483 8.57 3.74 -5.36
CA LEU A 483 9.46 3.08 -6.32
C LEU A 483 9.17 3.56 -7.74
N MET A 484 10.22 4.06 -8.39
CA MET A 484 10.22 4.49 -9.79
C MET A 484 11.23 3.64 -10.58
N PRO A 485 10.83 2.47 -11.10
CA PRO A 485 11.75 1.58 -11.79
C PRO A 485 12.24 2.20 -13.11
N PRO A 486 13.55 2.21 -13.39
CA PRO A 486 14.08 2.84 -14.59
C PRO A 486 13.62 2.11 -15.87
N ARG A 487 13.47 2.87 -16.96
CA ARG A 487 13.13 2.36 -18.31
C ARG A 487 11.84 1.52 -18.37
N THR A 488 10.92 1.72 -17.44
CA THR A 488 9.63 1.02 -17.38
C THR A 488 8.54 1.89 -18.01
N GLN A 489 7.77 1.33 -18.95
CA GLN A 489 6.58 2.00 -19.49
C GLN A 489 5.31 1.49 -18.83
N ARG A 490 5.30 0.21 -18.42
CA ARG A 490 4.20 -0.43 -17.72
C ARG A 490 4.70 -1.29 -16.56
N GLY A 491 4.07 -1.10 -15.42
CA GLY A 491 4.25 -1.86 -14.20
C GLY A 491 2.95 -2.56 -13.81
N HIS A 492 3.08 -3.77 -13.26
CA HIS A 492 1.98 -4.56 -12.76
C HIS A 492 2.19 -4.80 -11.27
N LEU A 493 1.41 -4.09 -10.45
CA LEU A 493 1.46 -4.20 -9.00
C LEU A 493 0.70 -5.45 -8.53
N SER A 494 1.27 -6.13 -7.55
CA SER A 494 0.60 -7.18 -6.79
C SER A 494 1.12 -7.15 -5.36
N VAL A 495 0.27 -7.50 -4.39
CA VAL A 495 0.67 -7.59 -2.98
C VAL A 495 0.47 -9.02 -2.52
N GLN A 496 1.53 -9.60 -1.95
CA GLN A 496 1.53 -10.97 -1.43
C GLN A 496 2.21 -10.99 -0.05
N GLY A 497 1.41 -11.28 0.98
CA GLY A 497 1.88 -11.16 2.36
C GLY A 497 2.33 -9.72 2.63
N HIS A 498 3.57 -9.58 3.07
CA HIS A 498 4.31 -8.35 3.38
C HIS A 498 5.26 -7.93 2.24
N ARG A 499 4.98 -8.36 1.01
CA ARG A 499 5.72 -7.96 -0.19
C ARG A 499 4.81 -7.21 -1.15
N ALA A 500 5.25 -6.03 -1.56
CA ALA A 500 4.78 -5.40 -2.79
C ALA A 500 5.65 -5.91 -3.95
N LEU A 501 5.02 -6.48 -4.97
CA LEU A 501 5.67 -7.08 -6.12
C LEU A 501 5.33 -6.24 -7.35
N LEU A 502 6.36 -5.67 -7.98
CA LEU A 502 6.23 -4.87 -9.19
C LEU A 502 6.89 -5.58 -10.36
N ALA A 503 6.07 -6.15 -11.25
CA ALA A 503 6.49 -6.78 -12.49
C ALA A 503 6.46 -5.75 -13.63
N THR A 504 7.53 -5.61 -14.40
CA THR A 504 7.65 -4.54 -15.41
C THR A 504 7.79 -5.07 -16.83
N ASP A 505 7.33 -4.27 -17.79
CA ASP A 505 7.56 -4.54 -19.21
C ASP A 505 9.05 -4.49 -19.63
N ALA A 506 9.89 -3.82 -18.84
CA ALA A 506 11.34 -3.84 -18.97
C ALA A 506 11.99 -5.20 -18.58
N GLY A 507 11.19 -6.19 -18.17
CA GLY A 507 11.65 -7.53 -17.82
C GLY A 507 12.25 -7.60 -16.41
N TYR A 508 11.80 -6.76 -15.48
CA TYR A 508 12.21 -6.82 -14.08
C TYR A 508 11.04 -7.15 -13.17
N LEU A 509 11.33 -7.93 -12.13
CA LEU A 509 10.46 -8.11 -10.98
C LEU A 509 11.16 -7.57 -9.75
N TYR A 510 10.56 -6.55 -9.14
CA TYR A 510 10.99 -5.98 -7.87
C TYR A 510 10.15 -6.57 -6.75
N GLY A 511 10.81 -7.13 -5.73
CA GLY A 511 10.17 -7.50 -4.48
C GLY A 511 10.54 -6.50 -3.40
N LEU A 512 9.58 -5.66 -3.04
CA LEU A 512 9.72 -4.64 -2.03
C LEU A 512 9.15 -5.14 -0.72
N ASP A 513 9.79 -4.76 0.37
CA ASP A 513 9.13 -4.82 1.67
C ASP A 513 7.92 -3.89 1.66
N LEU A 514 6.76 -4.42 2.05
CA LEU A 514 5.55 -3.61 2.06
C LEU A 514 5.65 -2.47 3.08
N ALA A 515 6.34 -2.65 4.20
CA ALA A 515 6.35 -1.68 5.30
C ALA A 515 7.22 -0.44 5.02
N ASP A 516 8.34 -0.61 4.34
CA ASP A 516 9.34 0.46 4.13
C ASP A 516 9.73 0.68 2.65
N GLY A 517 9.21 -0.14 1.72
CA GLY A 517 9.49 -0.02 0.29
C GLY A 517 10.88 -0.46 -0.13
N GLN A 518 11.71 -0.96 0.80
CA GLN A 518 13.06 -1.41 0.45
C GLN A 518 12.99 -2.57 -0.54
N VAL A 519 13.76 -2.46 -1.61
CA VAL A 519 13.91 -3.54 -2.59
C VAL A 519 14.70 -4.68 -1.96
N ARG A 520 14.01 -5.75 -1.60
CA ARG A 520 14.57 -6.96 -0.97
C ARG A 520 15.19 -7.88 -2.01
N PHE A 521 14.61 -7.93 -3.20
CA PHE A 521 15.21 -8.57 -4.36
C PHE A 521 14.81 -7.89 -5.67
N ARG A 522 15.67 -8.06 -6.67
CA ARG A 522 15.41 -7.67 -8.06
C ARG A 522 15.77 -8.84 -8.97
N MET A 523 14.78 -9.38 -9.66
CA MET A 523 14.95 -10.47 -10.61
C MET A 523 14.85 -9.93 -12.04
N ARG A 524 15.77 -10.34 -12.91
CA ARG A 524 15.74 -10.05 -14.35
C ARG A 524 15.17 -11.24 -15.11
N ALA A 525 14.16 -10.99 -15.93
CA ALA A 525 13.58 -11.95 -16.86
C ALA A 525 14.09 -11.71 -18.29
N ALA A 526 14.01 -12.73 -19.13
CA ALA A 526 14.43 -12.65 -20.54
C ALA A 526 13.44 -11.88 -21.43
N MET A 527 12.20 -11.70 -20.97
CA MET A 527 11.10 -11.07 -21.71
C MET A 527 10.27 -10.15 -20.78
N PRO A 528 9.49 -9.21 -21.37
CA PRO A 528 8.54 -8.39 -20.63
C PRO A 528 7.55 -9.22 -19.83
N PHE A 529 7.17 -8.74 -18.65
CA PHE A 529 6.05 -9.34 -17.92
C PHE A 529 4.73 -9.04 -18.64
N ALA A 530 3.88 -10.05 -18.72
CA ALA A 530 2.57 -9.97 -19.40
C ALA A 530 1.45 -9.45 -18.49
N GLY A 531 1.69 -9.35 -17.18
CA GLY A 531 0.70 -8.95 -16.20
C GLY A 531 1.20 -9.09 -14.75
N PRO A 532 0.32 -8.84 -13.76
CA PRO A 532 0.69 -8.91 -12.34
C PRO A 532 0.94 -10.35 -11.91
N THR A 533 1.84 -10.53 -10.94
CA THR A 533 2.09 -11.86 -10.37
C THR A 533 0.85 -12.41 -9.69
N ILE A 534 0.76 -13.73 -9.61
CA ILE A 534 -0.34 -14.45 -8.95
C ILE A 534 0.19 -15.09 -7.68
N PRO A 535 -0.35 -14.74 -6.50
CA PRO A 535 0.03 -15.37 -5.25
C PRO A 535 -0.25 -16.87 -5.25
N TRP A 536 0.75 -17.68 -4.87
CA TRP A 536 0.63 -19.12 -4.75
C TRP A 536 1.35 -19.65 -3.51
N GLY A 537 0.70 -19.48 -2.36
CA GLY A 537 1.30 -19.80 -1.05
C GLY A 537 2.48 -18.87 -0.76
N ARG A 538 3.66 -19.43 -0.49
CA ARG A 538 4.94 -18.69 -0.35
C ARG A 538 5.60 -18.36 -1.69
N ARG A 539 5.07 -18.90 -2.79
CA ARG A 539 5.57 -18.69 -4.14
C ARG A 539 4.69 -17.71 -4.88
N LEU A 540 5.22 -17.13 -5.95
CA LEU A 540 4.46 -16.38 -6.93
C LEU A 540 4.52 -17.12 -8.26
N LEU A 541 3.47 -16.98 -9.06
CA LEU A 541 3.41 -17.40 -10.45
C LEU A 541 3.43 -16.14 -11.32
N ALA A 542 4.25 -16.15 -12.36
CA ALA A 542 4.34 -15.04 -13.30
C ALA A 542 4.43 -15.52 -14.74
N THR A 543 3.97 -14.67 -15.65
CA THR A 543 4.03 -14.88 -17.10
C THR A 543 4.83 -13.76 -17.71
N ILE A 544 5.80 -14.12 -18.54
CA ILE A 544 6.54 -13.20 -19.41
C ILE A 544 6.27 -13.58 -20.86
N SER A 545 6.23 -12.61 -21.77
CA SER A 545 5.90 -12.88 -23.17
C SER A 545 6.47 -11.87 -24.14
N ARG A 546 6.78 -12.32 -25.36
CA ARG A 546 7.16 -11.48 -26.50
C ARG A 546 6.77 -12.16 -27.81
N GLY A 547 5.88 -11.54 -28.58
CA GLY A 547 5.32 -12.15 -29.79
C GLY A 547 4.64 -13.48 -29.46
N ASP A 548 4.95 -14.52 -30.22
CA ASP A 548 4.33 -15.86 -30.09
C ASP A 548 5.00 -16.76 -29.04
N ARG A 549 5.85 -16.18 -28.19
CA ARG A 549 6.54 -16.88 -27.11
C ARG A 549 6.10 -16.35 -25.77
N SER A 550 5.72 -17.25 -24.90
CA SER A 550 5.47 -16.97 -23.50
C SER A 550 6.19 -17.97 -22.61
N VAL A 551 6.49 -17.54 -21.40
CA VAL A 551 7.12 -18.37 -20.39
C VAL A 551 6.35 -18.16 -19.11
N VAL A 552 5.97 -19.27 -18.49
CA VAL A 552 5.38 -19.28 -17.16
C VAL A 552 6.42 -19.83 -16.20
N PHE A 553 6.65 -19.11 -15.11
CA PHE A 553 7.58 -19.55 -14.09
C PHE A 553 7.00 -19.32 -12.71
N VAL A 554 7.55 -20.08 -11.77
CA VAL A 554 7.22 -19.96 -10.36
C VAL A 554 8.49 -19.60 -9.62
N ALA A 555 8.41 -18.55 -8.83
CA ALA A 555 9.50 -18.08 -8.00
C ALA A 555 9.06 -18.03 -6.53
N ASP A 556 10.03 -18.10 -5.64
CA ASP A 556 9.81 -17.73 -4.26
C ASP A 556 9.45 -16.25 -4.16
N ALA A 557 8.36 -15.91 -3.48
CA ALA A 557 7.84 -14.54 -3.44
C ALA A 557 8.70 -13.60 -2.58
N HIS A 558 9.67 -14.14 -1.83
CA HIS A 558 10.46 -13.40 -0.87
C HIS A 558 11.90 -13.14 -1.34
N THR A 559 12.47 -14.10 -2.05
CA THR A 559 13.85 -14.06 -2.58
C THR A 559 13.89 -13.80 -4.08
N GLY A 560 12.79 -14.03 -4.79
CA GLY A 560 12.75 -14.02 -6.25
C GLY A 560 13.43 -15.22 -6.89
N ALA A 561 13.87 -16.22 -6.10
CA ALA A 561 14.52 -17.41 -6.62
C ALA A 561 13.54 -18.24 -7.45
N ILE A 562 13.87 -18.50 -8.71
CA ILE A 562 13.04 -19.29 -9.62
C ILE A 562 13.10 -20.76 -9.18
N ALA A 563 11.93 -21.34 -8.89
CA ALA A 563 11.79 -22.75 -8.57
C ALA A 563 11.73 -23.60 -9.83
N TRP A 564 10.99 -23.14 -10.85
CA TRP A 564 10.94 -23.76 -12.17
C TRP A 564 10.39 -22.79 -13.22
N THR A 565 10.66 -23.11 -14.48
CA THR A 565 10.20 -22.38 -15.66
C THR A 565 9.63 -23.36 -16.69
N CYS A 566 8.59 -22.95 -17.41
CA CYS A 566 7.98 -23.69 -18.51
C CYS A 566 7.80 -22.74 -19.70
N GLU A 567 8.41 -23.07 -20.85
CA GLU A 567 8.21 -22.33 -22.09
C GLU A 567 6.95 -22.81 -22.80
N LEU A 568 6.15 -21.85 -23.28
CA LEU A 568 4.91 -22.08 -23.99
C LEU A 568 4.98 -21.33 -25.33
N PRO A 569 4.84 -22.02 -26.48
CA PRO A 569 4.77 -21.37 -27.79
C PRO A 569 3.36 -20.76 -27.98
N LEU A 570 3.00 -19.83 -27.11
CA LEU A 570 1.72 -19.12 -27.14
C LEU A 570 1.97 -17.62 -27.23
N GLY A 571 1.34 -17.00 -28.23
CA GLY A 571 1.13 -15.56 -28.31
C GLY A 571 -0.03 -15.11 -27.43
N ALA A 572 0.00 -13.83 -27.04
CA ALA A 572 -1.05 -13.18 -26.24
C ALA A 572 -1.58 -14.04 -25.08
N PRO A 573 -0.71 -14.52 -24.16
CA PRO A 573 -1.14 -15.44 -23.11
C PRO A 573 -2.15 -14.78 -22.16
N SER A 574 -3.16 -15.54 -21.77
CA SER A 574 -4.11 -15.15 -20.73
C SER A 574 -3.42 -15.02 -19.38
N ARG A 575 -4.07 -14.31 -18.45
CA ARG A 575 -3.71 -14.40 -17.03
C ARG A 575 -3.82 -15.88 -16.59
N PRO A 576 -2.77 -16.48 -16.01
CA PRO A 576 -2.85 -17.86 -15.58
C PRO A 576 -3.92 -18.10 -14.51
N LEU A 577 -4.54 -19.26 -14.55
CA LEU A 577 -5.48 -19.72 -13.52
C LEU A 577 -4.85 -20.85 -12.71
N VAL A 578 -4.73 -20.66 -11.40
CA VAL A 578 -4.33 -21.71 -10.47
C VAL A 578 -5.58 -22.39 -9.92
N SER A 579 -5.74 -23.69 -10.19
CA SER A 579 -6.85 -24.51 -9.68
C SER A 579 -6.31 -25.79 -9.03
N GLY A 580 -6.27 -25.80 -7.69
CA GLY A 580 -5.64 -26.86 -6.92
C GLY A 580 -4.15 -27.00 -7.23
N ALA A 581 -3.74 -28.16 -7.76
CA ALA A 581 -2.36 -28.44 -8.16
C ALA A 581 -2.10 -28.24 -9.68
N ARG A 582 -3.02 -27.60 -10.39
CA ARG A 582 -2.94 -27.34 -11.83
C ARG A 582 -2.84 -25.84 -12.09
N ILE A 583 -2.05 -25.48 -13.10
CA ILE A 583 -1.91 -24.12 -13.62
C ILE A 583 -2.40 -24.14 -15.06
N LEU A 584 -3.30 -23.24 -15.42
CA LEU A 584 -3.85 -23.15 -16.76
C LEU A 584 -3.51 -21.83 -17.41
N VAL A 585 -3.18 -21.90 -18.70
CA VAL A 585 -2.82 -20.75 -19.53
C VAL A 585 -3.47 -20.96 -20.88
N ALA A 586 -4.25 -19.97 -21.33
CA ALA A 586 -4.75 -19.92 -22.69
C ALA A 586 -3.92 -18.93 -23.51
N GLY A 587 -3.85 -19.11 -24.81
CA GLY A 587 -3.17 -18.18 -25.71
C GLY A 587 -3.39 -18.60 -27.15
N GLU A 588 -2.68 -17.96 -28.06
CA GLU A 588 -2.79 -18.21 -29.49
C GLU A 588 -1.56 -18.95 -30.02
N ARG A 589 -1.78 -19.95 -30.88
CA ARG A 589 -0.74 -20.57 -31.68
C ARG A 589 -1.30 -20.87 -33.07
N ASP A 590 -0.60 -20.47 -34.11
CA ASP A 590 -1.03 -20.67 -35.50
C ASP A 590 -2.45 -20.14 -35.80
N ARG A 591 -2.81 -18.98 -35.21
CA ARG A 591 -4.15 -18.35 -35.28
C ARG A 591 -5.28 -19.19 -34.67
N GLU A 592 -4.95 -20.17 -33.84
CA GLU A 592 -5.91 -20.94 -33.07
C GLU A 592 -5.72 -20.70 -31.57
N GLY A 593 -6.84 -20.58 -30.85
CA GLY A 593 -6.81 -20.58 -29.39
C GLY A 593 -6.41 -21.94 -28.82
N ILE A 594 -5.40 -21.95 -27.96
CA ILE A 594 -4.88 -23.14 -27.28
C ILE A 594 -4.99 -22.96 -25.76
N LEU A 595 -5.40 -24.01 -25.06
CA LEU A 595 -5.36 -24.12 -23.60
C LEU A 595 -4.33 -25.15 -23.18
N VAL A 596 -3.37 -24.72 -22.36
CA VAL A 596 -2.34 -25.60 -21.78
C VAL A 596 -2.63 -25.77 -20.29
N CYS A 597 -2.57 -27.01 -19.82
CA CYS A 597 -2.60 -27.34 -18.40
C CYS A 597 -1.24 -27.84 -17.94
N LEU A 598 -0.69 -27.18 -16.92
CA LEU A 598 0.56 -27.53 -16.28
C LEU A 598 0.30 -28.14 -14.90
N SER A 599 1.16 -29.05 -14.50
CA SER A 599 1.28 -29.50 -13.12
C SER A 599 1.85 -28.41 -12.22
N SER A 600 1.79 -28.62 -10.91
CA SER A 600 2.42 -27.76 -9.91
C SER A 600 3.96 -27.65 -10.04
N ARG A 601 4.57 -28.52 -10.84
CA ARG A 601 6.02 -28.52 -11.13
C ARG A 601 6.35 -28.01 -12.54
N GLY A 602 5.38 -27.40 -13.24
CA GLY A 602 5.60 -26.83 -14.56
C GLY A 602 5.59 -27.82 -15.72
N ARG A 603 5.34 -29.11 -15.48
CA ARG A 603 5.19 -30.10 -16.57
C ARG A 603 3.84 -29.94 -17.26
N VAL A 604 3.82 -29.92 -18.59
CA VAL A 604 2.59 -29.97 -19.38
C VAL A 604 1.89 -31.31 -19.13
N LEU A 605 0.65 -31.25 -18.64
CA LEU A 605 -0.21 -32.40 -18.41
C LEU A 605 -1.04 -32.71 -19.65
N TRP A 606 -1.62 -31.68 -20.26
CA TRP A 606 -2.39 -31.79 -21.49
C TRP A 606 -2.51 -30.43 -22.17
N GLU A 607 -2.89 -30.46 -23.44
CA GLU A 607 -3.18 -29.30 -24.26
C GLU A 607 -4.48 -29.51 -25.06
N ARG A 608 -5.26 -28.45 -25.28
CA ARG A 608 -6.51 -28.50 -26.07
C ARG A 608 -6.63 -27.29 -27.00
N LYS A 609 -7.12 -27.54 -28.22
CA LYS A 609 -7.67 -26.49 -29.07
C LYS A 609 -8.98 -25.98 -28.47
N LEU A 610 -9.08 -24.67 -28.29
CA LEU A 610 -10.24 -24.01 -27.69
C LEU A 610 -11.45 -24.03 -28.63
N ASN A 611 -11.20 -23.82 -29.93
CA ASN A 611 -12.23 -23.57 -30.95
C ASN A 611 -13.13 -22.39 -30.55
N LEU A 612 -12.52 -21.31 -30.05
CA LEU A 612 -13.20 -20.06 -29.64
C LEU A 612 -12.77 -18.84 -30.47
N GLY A 613 -12.00 -19.06 -31.54
CA GLY A 613 -11.32 -18.00 -32.30
C GLY A 613 -9.92 -17.72 -31.77
N THR A 614 -9.45 -16.50 -32.02
CA THR A 614 -8.15 -15.96 -31.64
C THR A 614 -8.15 -15.39 -30.21
N ALA A 615 -6.96 -15.09 -29.68
CA ALA A 615 -6.82 -14.42 -28.39
C ALA A 615 -7.33 -12.96 -28.46
N PRO A 616 -7.65 -12.29 -27.32
CA PRO A 616 -7.41 -12.69 -25.93
C PRO A 616 -8.47 -13.62 -25.32
N PHE A 617 -8.04 -14.37 -24.30
CA PHE A 617 -8.90 -15.25 -23.50
C PHE A 617 -8.89 -14.88 -22.01
N SER A 618 -9.98 -15.18 -21.32
CA SER A 618 -10.08 -15.11 -19.86
C SER A 618 -10.44 -16.47 -19.25
N LEU A 619 -9.91 -16.73 -18.05
CA LEU A 619 -10.02 -18.02 -17.36
C LEU A 619 -10.73 -17.86 -16.01
N MET A 620 -11.62 -18.79 -15.69
CA MET A 620 -12.30 -18.86 -14.39
C MET A 620 -12.48 -20.29 -13.92
N ALA A 621 -12.28 -20.53 -12.62
CA ALA A 621 -12.66 -21.80 -11.99
C ALA A 621 -14.17 -21.81 -11.68
N VAL A 622 -14.87 -22.85 -12.12
CA VAL A 622 -16.30 -23.06 -11.84
C VAL A 622 -16.45 -24.38 -11.09
N GLY A 623 -16.41 -24.30 -9.75
CA GLY A 623 -16.28 -25.49 -8.92
C GLY A 623 -14.96 -26.21 -9.18
N ARG A 624 -15.00 -27.44 -9.74
CA ARG A 624 -13.81 -28.16 -10.21
C ARG A 624 -13.55 -27.97 -11.71
N ALA A 625 -14.55 -27.51 -12.45
CA ALA A 625 -14.45 -27.27 -13.88
C ALA A 625 -13.74 -25.95 -14.18
N LEU A 626 -13.36 -25.77 -15.44
CA LEU A 626 -12.48 -24.73 -15.93
C LEU A 626 -13.15 -24.04 -17.10
N LEU A 627 -13.52 -22.77 -16.93
CA LEU A 627 -14.14 -21.98 -17.96
C LEU A 627 -13.08 -21.16 -18.69
N VAL A 628 -13.15 -21.17 -20.02
CA VAL A 628 -12.43 -20.25 -20.90
C VAL A 628 -13.44 -19.43 -21.68
N THR A 629 -13.28 -18.10 -21.67
CA THR A 629 -14.10 -17.17 -22.45
C THR A 629 -13.24 -16.38 -23.42
N SER A 630 -13.78 -16.11 -24.61
CA SER A 630 -13.19 -15.26 -25.62
C SER A 630 -13.82 -13.86 -25.59
N HIS A 631 -13.12 -12.88 -26.16
CA HIS A 631 -13.60 -11.51 -26.31
C HIS A 631 -14.80 -11.36 -27.28
N ASN A 632 -15.15 -12.40 -28.05
CA ASN A 632 -16.36 -12.45 -28.90
C ASN A 632 -17.59 -13.08 -28.19
N GLY A 633 -17.50 -13.26 -26.87
CA GLY A 633 -18.54 -13.88 -26.06
C GLY A 633 -18.62 -15.40 -26.12
N ALA A 634 -17.80 -16.08 -26.94
CA ALA A 634 -17.75 -17.54 -26.95
C ALA A 634 -17.15 -18.10 -25.65
N ALA A 635 -17.57 -19.30 -25.26
CA ALA A 635 -17.08 -19.94 -24.05
C ALA A 635 -17.03 -21.47 -24.14
N VAL A 636 -16.11 -22.06 -23.40
CA VAL A 636 -16.02 -23.51 -23.24
C VAL A 636 -15.75 -23.84 -21.79
N LEU A 637 -16.44 -24.86 -21.28
CA LEU A 637 -16.19 -25.43 -19.97
C LEU A 637 -15.48 -26.78 -20.12
N TYR A 638 -14.36 -26.92 -19.44
CA TYR A 638 -13.61 -28.17 -19.36
C TYR A 638 -13.74 -28.80 -17.98
N SER A 639 -13.80 -30.12 -17.96
CA SER A 639 -13.52 -30.89 -16.75
C SER A 639 -12.05 -30.69 -16.32
N PRO A 640 -11.68 -31.02 -15.07
CA PRO A 640 -10.28 -30.98 -14.63
C PRO A 640 -9.29 -31.71 -15.54
N ASP A 641 -9.75 -32.75 -16.23
CA ASP A 641 -8.93 -33.61 -17.10
C ASP A 641 -8.90 -33.13 -18.56
N GLY A 642 -9.45 -31.95 -18.83
CA GLY A 642 -9.40 -31.32 -20.15
C GLY A 642 -10.41 -31.91 -21.14
N VAL A 643 -11.49 -32.54 -20.66
CA VAL A 643 -12.63 -32.97 -21.49
C VAL A 643 -13.62 -31.81 -21.56
N THR A 644 -14.08 -31.46 -22.76
CA THR A 644 -15.12 -30.44 -22.91
C THR A 644 -16.44 -30.96 -22.34
N GLU A 645 -16.96 -30.26 -21.33
CA GLU A 645 -18.30 -30.54 -20.77
C GLU A 645 -19.38 -29.88 -21.64
N TRP A 646 -19.16 -28.61 -22.02
CA TRP A 646 -20.01 -27.91 -22.97
C TRP A 646 -19.26 -26.76 -23.64
N ARG A 647 -19.79 -26.29 -24.78
CA ARG A 647 -19.29 -25.12 -25.52
C ARG A 647 -20.47 -24.27 -25.97
N ILE A 648 -20.27 -22.96 -25.98
CA ILE A 648 -21.19 -21.97 -26.55
C ILE A 648 -20.40 -21.14 -27.56
N GLY A 649 -20.96 -20.97 -28.77
CA GLY A 649 -20.37 -20.15 -29.84
C GLY A 649 -20.40 -18.65 -29.53
N SER A 650 -19.83 -17.80 -30.39
CA SER A 650 -19.81 -16.34 -30.20
C SER A 650 -21.22 -15.73 -30.06
N ALA A 651 -21.28 -14.51 -29.52
CA ALA A 651 -22.50 -13.74 -29.42
C ALA A 651 -22.22 -12.24 -29.65
N GLY A 652 -22.42 -11.83 -30.90
CA GLY A 652 -22.15 -10.47 -31.36
C GLY A 652 -20.72 -10.27 -31.84
N GLU A 653 -20.36 -9.01 -31.98
CA GLU A 653 -19.04 -8.54 -32.42
C GLU A 653 -17.96 -8.72 -31.34
N GLU A 654 -16.71 -8.62 -31.76
CA GLU A 654 -15.53 -8.80 -30.93
C GLU A 654 -15.29 -7.58 -30.02
N LEU A 655 -15.16 -7.81 -28.71
CA LEU A 655 -14.71 -6.78 -27.78
C LEU A 655 -13.21 -6.49 -27.97
N ALA A 656 -12.78 -5.27 -27.64
CA ALA A 656 -11.37 -4.87 -27.71
C ALA A 656 -10.44 -5.69 -26.80
N THR A 657 -10.96 -6.26 -25.72
CA THR A 657 -10.22 -7.12 -24.79
C THR A 657 -11.10 -8.21 -24.19
N ALA A 658 -10.50 -9.28 -23.68
CA ALA A 658 -11.24 -10.30 -22.94
C ALA A 658 -11.59 -9.79 -21.52
N ILE A 659 -12.88 -9.70 -21.23
CA ILE A 659 -13.38 -9.33 -19.91
C ILE A 659 -13.54 -10.59 -19.06
N PRO A 660 -13.15 -10.56 -17.76
CA PRO A 660 -13.38 -11.68 -16.86
C PRO A 660 -14.88 -12.05 -16.74
N PRO A 661 -15.23 -13.34 -16.83
CA PRO A 661 -16.60 -13.76 -16.55
C PRO A 661 -16.96 -13.55 -15.08
N CYS A 662 -18.25 -13.58 -14.75
CA CYS A 662 -18.74 -13.45 -13.37
C CYS A 662 -19.57 -14.68 -12.97
N LEU A 663 -19.40 -15.18 -11.75
CA LEU A 663 -20.24 -16.23 -11.18
C LEU A 663 -20.93 -15.69 -9.92
N SER A 664 -22.25 -15.62 -9.93
CA SER A 664 -23.05 -15.16 -8.78
C SER A 664 -24.28 -16.05 -8.63
N ARG A 665 -24.56 -16.50 -7.39
CA ARG A 665 -25.69 -17.38 -7.05
C ARG A 665 -25.91 -18.60 -7.98
N GLY A 666 -24.83 -19.15 -8.52
CA GLY A 666 -24.88 -20.32 -9.42
C GLY A 666 -25.24 -20.00 -10.87
N VAL A 667 -25.22 -18.73 -11.28
CA VAL A 667 -25.39 -18.29 -12.66
C VAL A 667 -24.08 -17.71 -13.17
N LEU A 668 -23.61 -18.21 -14.30
CA LEU A 668 -22.41 -17.73 -14.97
C LEU A 668 -22.77 -16.61 -15.95
N PHE A 669 -22.06 -15.49 -15.91
CA PHE A 669 -22.20 -14.39 -16.87
C PHE A 669 -20.96 -14.36 -17.75
N ILE A 670 -21.16 -14.60 -19.05
CA ILE A 670 -20.11 -14.56 -20.07
C ILE A 670 -20.19 -13.20 -20.75
N PRO A 671 -19.16 -12.35 -20.64
CA PRO A 671 -19.12 -11.04 -21.28
C PRO A 671 -19.00 -11.15 -22.79
N GLY A 672 -19.61 -10.20 -23.50
CA GLY A 672 -19.57 -10.03 -24.95
C GLY A 672 -20.34 -8.76 -25.31
N GLU A 673 -20.51 -8.45 -26.60
CA GLU A 673 -21.49 -7.43 -27.03
C GLU A 673 -22.87 -7.77 -26.43
N VAL A 674 -23.21 -9.06 -26.46
CA VAL A 674 -24.33 -9.63 -25.73
C VAL A 674 -23.80 -10.45 -24.56
N THR A 675 -23.91 -9.90 -23.35
CA THR A 675 -23.59 -10.64 -22.13
C THR A 675 -24.62 -11.74 -21.90
N ARG A 676 -24.17 -12.98 -21.75
CA ARG A 676 -25.06 -14.15 -21.58
C ARG A 676 -25.00 -14.69 -20.16
N ALA A 677 -26.16 -14.81 -19.54
CA ALA A 677 -26.33 -15.56 -18.29
C ALA A 677 -26.53 -17.04 -18.63
N VAL A 678 -25.75 -17.93 -18.04
CA VAL A 678 -25.62 -19.34 -18.42
C VAL A 678 -25.69 -20.23 -17.19
N ASP A 679 -26.38 -21.37 -17.32
CA ASP A 679 -26.36 -22.46 -16.36
C ASP A 679 -25.01 -23.20 -16.44
N PRO A 680 -24.16 -23.16 -15.40
CA PRO A 680 -22.85 -23.79 -15.43
C PRO A 680 -22.90 -25.32 -15.63
N GLY A 681 -24.00 -25.98 -15.24
CA GLY A 681 -24.10 -27.44 -15.28
C GLY A 681 -24.28 -28.03 -16.67
N GLY A 682 -24.71 -27.23 -17.66
CA GLY A 682 -24.97 -27.73 -19.02
C GLY A 682 -24.81 -26.69 -20.12
N GLY A 683 -24.30 -25.50 -19.81
CA GLY A 683 -24.08 -24.44 -20.80
C GLY A 683 -25.36 -23.83 -21.36
N ARG A 684 -26.53 -24.04 -20.72
CA ARG A 684 -27.79 -23.49 -21.24
C ARG A 684 -27.85 -22.00 -21.01
N ILE A 685 -28.10 -21.23 -22.07
CA ILE A 685 -28.35 -19.80 -21.98
C ILE A 685 -29.68 -19.56 -21.24
N LEU A 686 -29.61 -18.81 -20.15
CA LEU A 686 -30.73 -18.44 -19.29
C LEU A 686 -31.29 -17.07 -19.66
N ALA A 687 -30.42 -16.14 -20.07
CA ALA A 687 -30.77 -14.81 -20.55
C ALA A 687 -29.64 -14.23 -21.40
N GLU A 688 -30.01 -13.23 -22.19
CA GLU A 688 -29.11 -12.42 -22.99
C GLU A 688 -29.37 -10.95 -22.66
N VAL A 689 -28.29 -10.20 -22.44
CA VAL A 689 -28.34 -8.78 -22.09
C VAL A 689 -27.44 -8.03 -23.05
N ARG A 690 -27.99 -7.08 -23.81
CA ARG A 690 -27.21 -6.25 -24.74
C ARG A 690 -26.39 -5.23 -23.96
N THR A 691 -25.11 -5.53 -23.80
CA THR A 691 -24.13 -4.69 -23.11
C THR A 691 -23.34 -3.82 -24.08
N GLY A 692 -23.28 -4.17 -25.36
CA GLY A 692 -22.66 -3.37 -26.43
C GLY A 692 -21.18 -3.66 -26.64
N ILE A 693 -20.68 -3.30 -27.83
CA ILE A 693 -19.31 -3.58 -28.29
C ILE A 693 -18.23 -2.83 -27.49
N GLY A 694 -18.58 -1.67 -26.94
CA GLY A 694 -17.69 -0.85 -26.13
C GLY A 694 -17.52 -1.35 -24.69
N LEU A 695 -18.03 -2.54 -24.33
CA LEU A 695 -17.92 -3.06 -22.96
C LEU A 695 -16.44 -3.14 -22.55
N VAL A 696 -16.10 -2.52 -21.41
CA VAL A 696 -14.75 -2.53 -20.84
C VAL A 696 -14.66 -3.25 -19.51
N ASP A 697 -15.74 -3.32 -18.73
CA ASP A 697 -15.78 -4.07 -17.48
C ASP A 697 -17.19 -4.53 -17.13
N LEU A 698 -17.29 -5.62 -16.36
CA LEU A 698 -18.55 -6.27 -15.99
C LEU A 698 -18.50 -6.71 -14.52
N ALA A 699 -19.55 -6.41 -13.78
CA ALA A 699 -19.70 -6.89 -12.41
C ALA A 699 -21.12 -7.35 -12.09
N VAL A 700 -21.26 -8.34 -11.21
CA VAL A 700 -22.57 -8.87 -10.79
C VAL A 700 -22.65 -8.93 -9.27
N ASP A 701 -23.64 -8.28 -8.68
CA ASP A 701 -23.83 -8.31 -7.23
C ASP A 701 -24.53 -9.61 -6.76
N PRO A 702 -24.61 -9.86 -5.43
CA PRO A 702 -25.32 -11.02 -4.89
C PRO A 702 -26.84 -11.01 -5.12
N ARG A 703 -27.43 -9.92 -5.62
CA ARG A 703 -28.84 -9.84 -6.01
C ARG A 703 -29.03 -10.11 -7.51
N LEU A 704 -27.95 -10.45 -8.22
CA LEU A 704 -27.93 -10.59 -9.68
C LEU A 704 -28.28 -9.28 -10.39
N ASN A 705 -27.92 -8.12 -9.83
CA ASN A 705 -27.82 -6.91 -10.64
C ASN A 705 -26.54 -6.99 -11.46
N LEU A 706 -26.66 -6.80 -12.77
CA LEU A 706 -25.55 -6.77 -13.70
C LEU A 706 -25.15 -5.32 -13.94
N TYR A 707 -23.87 -5.00 -13.78
CA TYR A 707 -23.30 -3.68 -14.04
C TYR A 707 -22.33 -3.80 -15.21
N ALA A 708 -22.57 -3.02 -16.26
CA ALA A 708 -21.75 -2.96 -17.46
C ALA A 708 -21.19 -1.55 -17.60
N LEU A 709 -19.87 -1.45 -17.72
CA LEU A 709 -19.17 -0.19 -18.00
C LEU A 709 -18.66 -0.25 -19.43
N ASP A 710 -18.93 0.77 -20.22
CA ASP A 710 -18.40 0.91 -21.58
C ASP A 710 -17.27 1.95 -21.70
N GLU A 711 -16.63 1.98 -22.86
CA GLU A 711 -15.51 2.84 -23.21
C GLU A 711 -15.84 4.34 -23.18
N ASP A 712 -17.11 4.70 -23.41
CA ASP A 712 -17.62 6.07 -23.29
C ASP A 712 -17.85 6.50 -21.83
N GLY A 713 -17.57 5.60 -20.88
CA GLY A 713 -17.74 5.85 -19.45
C GLY A 713 -19.20 5.83 -19.00
N SER A 714 -20.06 5.09 -19.71
CA SER A 714 -21.44 4.85 -19.31
C SER A 714 -21.55 3.56 -18.50
N LEU A 715 -21.99 3.71 -17.25
CA LEU A 715 -22.34 2.60 -16.36
C LEU A 715 -23.82 2.31 -16.47
N ARG A 716 -24.15 1.14 -17.02
CA ARG A 716 -25.52 0.61 -17.11
C ARG A 716 -25.73 -0.47 -16.07
N ALA A 717 -26.82 -0.38 -15.32
CA ALA A 717 -27.24 -1.40 -14.38
C ALA A 717 -28.50 -2.09 -14.88
N PHE A 718 -28.49 -3.42 -14.88
CA PHE A 718 -29.64 -4.24 -15.23
C PHE A 718 -30.08 -5.01 -14.00
N ARG A 719 -31.39 -5.01 -13.72
CA ARG A 719 -31.96 -5.76 -12.61
C ARG A 719 -32.57 -7.05 -13.12
N LEU A 720 -32.36 -8.14 -12.39
CA LEU A 720 -33.16 -9.35 -12.57
C LEU A 720 -34.63 -9.06 -12.23
N THR A 721 -35.54 -9.21 -13.20
CA THR A 721 -36.96 -8.92 -13.04
C THR A 721 -37.82 -10.16 -12.92
N THR A 722 -37.52 -11.22 -13.68
CA THR A 722 -38.24 -12.50 -13.56
C THR A 722 -37.28 -13.68 -13.55
N THR A 723 -37.66 -14.69 -12.77
CA THR A 723 -37.01 -15.99 -12.69
C THR A 723 -38.04 -17.07 -12.96
N LEU A 724 -37.85 -17.85 -14.01
CA LEU A 724 -38.63 -19.05 -14.27
C LEU A 724 -37.81 -20.27 -13.84
N ALA A 725 -38.29 -21.04 -12.86
CA ALA A 725 -37.68 -22.29 -12.43
C ALA A 725 -38.70 -23.43 -12.52
N ILE A 726 -38.27 -24.61 -12.96
CA ILE A 726 -39.10 -25.82 -12.95
C ILE A 726 -38.65 -26.67 -11.76
N VAL A 727 -39.57 -26.91 -10.82
CA VAL A 727 -39.38 -27.91 -9.77
C VAL A 727 -39.77 -29.25 -10.40
N GLY A 728 -38.81 -30.18 -10.50
CA GLY A 728 -39.15 -31.55 -10.88
C GLY A 728 -40.05 -32.11 -9.80
N GLY A 729 -41.27 -32.52 -10.15
CA GLY A 729 -42.07 -33.36 -9.28
C GLY A 729 -41.42 -34.73 -9.25
N ASP A 730 -41.06 -35.21 -8.06
CA ASP A 730 -40.95 -36.65 -7.85
C ASP A 730 -42.38 -37.21 -7.97
N LEU A 731 -42.62 -37.97 -9.04
CA LEU A 731 -43.63 -39.02 -9.06
C LEU A 731 -42.91 -40.36 -9.07
#